data_AF-A0A954IMQ9-F1
#
_entry.id   AF-A0A954IMQ9-F1
#
_cell.length_a   1.000
_cell.length_b   1.000
_cell.length_c   1.000
_cell.angle_alpha   90.00
_cell.angle_beta   90.00
_cell.angle_gamma   90.00
#
_symmetry.space_group_name_H-M   'P 1'
#
loop_
_entity.id
_entity.type
_entity.pdbx_description
1 polymer ?
#
loop_
_entity_poly.entity_id
_entity_poly.type
_entity_poly.pdbx_seq_one_letter_code
_entity_poly.pdbx_strand_id
1 'polypeptide(L)'
;MDYTESRTALLLSLGNCEVIMRGVGFIGRTVGLGLVLVSLISPRLSADLKDDLLPRLKSHRGRVAVAVKHLKTGERFDYQSEEPMPTASLIKLPVMIEAYKQVEEGKQDLENLITLKAEDKVPGSGILTPHFSEGMKLSLRDAIRLMIAYSDNTATNLVLDQVGLKSPNERMDQLGHPETKINAKVYRRSTSIAPERSEKYGLGSTTAKDMVALLEQLHAGKLANEAHTTEMIDHLLKCENTTRLPGLLPDGIKVAHKTGSVSRVRTESGIIFSPSGPIAICVLTASNQDQRWSEENSGHRLCSSVAKIAFDHFNPKRGIASTGPRELKLGDYGLLVEDLQRTLNTHRKADEKISVDGEFGEETQTAVRRFQETLDLKPTGVVASDTWNALGPLITSDPPVPAPDEINKAKLPVAEADPLVGPPLVTCKAWAIADAKTGKLLKGSQETDSRDIASTTKIMTAYLVLRHAEEHPEVLKETVTFSDRADRTGGSSAKIRAGERLTVEELLYGLMLPSGNDASVALAEHFGKRLATDQSDSGDPLDQFIAAMNRMAEELGMKNTTYKNPHGLTARGHRSTAEDLTKLAFAAIQLPKFRHYINTRQHGCTLEGPSGYQRNILWKNTNQLLGIQGFQGVKTGTTSAAGACLVSWGTRDESSIILVVLGATSSDARYVDSRNLYRWWWRGGKEQ
;
A
#
# COMPACT_ATOMS: atom_id res chain seq x y z
N MET A 1 40.48 -41.22 60.24
CA MET A 1 39.34 -40.67 61.00
C MET A 1 38.14 -40.74 60.08
N ASP A 2 37.33 -41.77 60.30
CA ASP A 2 35.96 -41.86 59.79
C ASP A 2 35.15 -40.63 60.22
N TYR A 3 34.16 -40.25 59.41
CA TYR A 3 32.75 -40.31 59.79
C TYR A 3 31.90 -40.22 58.52
N THR A 4 31.41 -41.40 58.09
CA THR A 4 30.03 -41.76 57.71
C THR A 4 29.30 -40.93 56.63
N GLU A 5 28.85 -41.55 55.54
CA GLU A 5 27.65 -42.44 55.45
C GLU A 5 26.36 -41.67 55.79
N SER A 6 25.22 -41.79 55.08
CA SER A 6 24.64 -42.93 54.34
C SER A 6 23.29 -42.39 53.81
N ARG A 7 22.74 -42.77 52.65
CA ARG A 7 21.87 -43.95 52.40
C ARG A 7 20.65 -43.47 51.57
N THR A 8 19.96 -44.20 50.71
CA THR A 8 19.83 -45.64 50.36
C THR A 8 19.03 -45.66 49.04
N ALA A 9 19.41 -46.45 48.01
CA ALA A 9 18.90 -47.80 47.68
C ALA A 9 17.50 -47.80 46.99
N LEU A 10 17.11 -48.74 46.12
CA LEU A 10 17.21 -50.20 46.22
C LEU A 10 16.65 -50.88 44.93
N LEU A 11 17.09 -52.12 44.65
CA LEU A 11 16.48 -53.24 43.87
C LEU A 11 16.31 -53.10 42.34
N LEU A 12 16.96 -53.93 41.53
CA LEU A 12 16.68 -55.36 41.20
C LEU A 12 15.40 -55.55 40.35
N SER A 13 15.58 -56.07 39.13
CA SER A 13 15.13 -57.44 38.78
C SER A 13 14.71 -57.59 37.31
N LEU A 14 15.57 -58.31 36.57
CA LEU A 14 15.28 -59.48 35.71
C LEU A 14 14.38 -59.36 34.48
N GLY A 15 14.93 -59.92 33.39
CA GLY A 15 14.24 -60.34 32.18
C GLY A 15 15.17 -60.26 30.96
N ASN A 16 16.37 -60.86 31.00
CA ASN A 16 16.69 -62.18 30.40
C ASN A 16 16.23 -62.34 28.95
N CYS A 17 17.19 -62.39 28.01
CA CYS A 17 17.72 -63.59 27.34
C CYS A 17 17.00 -63.79 25.99
N GLU A 18 17.60 -64.24 24.88
CA GLU A 18 18.91 -64.78 24.52
C GLU A 18 19.01 -64.61 22.97
N VAL A 19 20.15 -64.26 22.38
CA VAL A 19 21.13 -65.18 21.70
C VAL A 19 20.46 -65.96 20.54
N ILE A 20 20.91 -65.98 19.26
CA ILE A 20 22.13 -66.56 18.70
C ILE A 20 22.14 -66.28 17.17
N MET A 21 23.28 -65.82 16.63
CA MET A 21 24.05 -66.40 15.48
C MET A 21 25.09 -65.36 15.00
N ARG A 22 26.39 -65.50 15.35
CA ARG A 22 27.46 -66.12 14.52
C ARG A 22 27.33 -65.69 13.04
N GLY A 23 28.18 -64.80 12.48
CA GLY A 23 29.62 -64.95 12.23
C GLY A 23 29.85 -66.00 11.12
N VAL A 24 30.58 -65.83 10.02
CA VAL A 24 31.61 -64.90 9.51
C VAL A 24 31.69 -65.16 7.99
N GLY A 25 32.07 -64.17 7.17
CA GLY A 25 32.38 -64.39 5.75
C GLY A 25 33.07 -63.22 5.08
N PHE A 26 34.37 -63.36 4.89
CA PHE A 26 35.39 -62.37 4.52
C PHE A 26 35.33 -61.92 3.05
N ILE A 27 35.79 -60.69 2.77
CA ILE A 27 36.70 -60.23 1.67
C ILE A 27 36.32 -58.82 1.19
N GLY A 28 37.29 -57.90 1.29
CA GLY A 28 37.56 -56.99 0.17
C GLY A 28 37.39 -55.49 0.39
N ARG A 29 38.55 -54.83 0.50
CA ARG A 29 38.86 -53.44 0.09
C ARG A 29 38.55 -52.30 1.06
N THR A 30 39.66 -51.80 1.59
CA THR A 30 39.94 -50.46 2.11
C THR A 30 39.36 -49.36 1.21
N VAL A 31 38.36 -48.66 1.72
CA VAL A 31 38.06 -47.25 1.38
C VAL A 31 37.87 -46.55 2.71
N GLY A 32 38.69 -45.54 2.99
CA GLY A 32 38.58 -44.74 4.19
C GLY A 32 37.23 -44.02 4.23
N LEU A 33 36.34 -44.46 5.11
CA LEU A 33 35.09 -43.77 5.42
C LEU A 33 35.42 -42.64 6.40
N GLY A 34 35.64 -41.43 5.88
CA GLY A 34 35.43 -40.23 6.67
C GLY A 34 33.94 -40.13 6.97
N LEU A 35 33.53 -40.50 8.18
CA LEU A 35 32.18 -40.21 8.69
C LEU A 35 32.06 -38.68 8.81
N VAL A 36 31.56 -38.02 7.76
CA VAL A 36 30.91 -36.73 7.93
C VAL A 36 29.54 -37.04 8.52
N LEU A 37 29.41 -36.87 9.84
CA LEU A 37 28.11 -36.72 10.48
C LEU A 37 27.45 -35.47 9.88
N VAL A 38 26.65 -35.64 8.82
CA VAL A 38 25.65 -34.64 8.46
C VAL A 38 24.58 -34.73 9.53
N SER A 39 24.68 -33.86 10.53
CA SER A 39 23.56 -33.55 11.41
C SER A 39 22.43 -33.04 10.53
N LEU A 40 21.45 -33.90 10.25
CA LEU A 40 20.17 -33.49 9.70
C LEU A 40 19.47 -32.66 10.77
N ILE A 41 19.78 -31.37 10.81
CA ILE A 41 19.04 -30.39 11.59
C ILE A 41 17.66 -30.32 10.94
N SER A 42 16.72 -31.09 11.47
CA SER A 42 15.30 -30.89 11.19
C SER A 42 14.97 -29.45 11.60
N PRO A 43 14.36 -28.62 10.74
CA PRO A 43 14.00 -27.25 11.12
C PRO A 43 13.08 -27.32 12.32
N ARG A 44 13.53 -26.78 13.46
CA ARG A 44 12.78 -26.75 14.70
C ARG A 44 11.48 -25.97 14.48
N LEU A 45 10.35 -26.58 14.81
CA LEU A 45 9.12 -25.83 15.09
C LEU A 45 9.47 -24.82 16.19
N SER A 46 9.17 -23.54 15.99
CA SER A 46 9.20 -22.62 17.10
C SER A 46 7.94 -22.79 17.93
N ALA A 47 8.12 -23.13 19.22
CA ALA A 47 7.02 -23.24 20.17
C ALA A 47 6.25 -21.92 20.29
N ASP A 48 6.96 -20.79 20.21
CA ASP A 48 6.39 -19.45 20.38
C ASP A 48 5.43 -19.08 19.23
N LEU A 49 5.83 -19.33 17.96
CA LEU A 49 4.97 -19.07 16.80
C LEU A 49 3.69 -19.92 16.84
N LYS A 50 3.80 -21.16 17.34
CA LYS A 50 2.65 -22.05 17.51
C LYS A 50 1.70 -21.52 18.58
N ASP A 51 2.22 -21.07 19.72
CA ASP A 51 1.39 -20.64 20.85
C ASP A 51 0.59 -19.36 20.53
N ASP A 52 1.13 -18.47 19.70
CA ASP A 52 0.42 -17.26 19.26
C ASP A 52 -0.65 -17.52 18.18
N LEU A 53 -0.38 -18.45 17.26
CA LEU A 53 -1.28 -18.76 16.14
C LEU A 53 -2.42 -19.69 16.54
N LEU A 54 -2.14 -20.75 17.31
CA LEU A 54 -3.09 -21.84 17.55
C LEU A 54 -4.44 -21.40 18.15
N PRO A 55 -4.51 -20.48 19.13
CA PRO A 55 -5.78 -20.01 19.67
C PRO A 55 -6.67 -19.35 18.61
N ARG A 56 -6.08 -18.55 17.71
CA ARG A 56 -6.80 -17.85 16.64
C ARG A 56 -7.32 -18.82 15.60
N LEU A 57 -6.50 -19.76 15.16
CA LEU A 57 -6.88 -20.78 14.19
C LEU A 57 -8.05 -21.63 14.71
N LYS A 58 -7.98 -22.07 15.98
CA LYS A 58 -9.04 -22.86 16.63
C LYS A 58 -10.34 -22.07 16.88
N SER A 59 -10.25 -20.75 17.04
CA SER A 59 -11.43 -19.89 17.28
C SER A 59 -12.24 -19.61 16.00
N HIS A 60 -11.65 -19.81 14.82
CA HIS A 60 -12.29 -19.51 13.55
C HIS A 60 -13.49 -20.44 13.30
N ARG A 61 -14.63 -19.85 12.93
CA ARG A 61 -15.87 -20.59 12.64
C ARG A 61 -15.89 -21.06 11.17
N GLY A 62 -15.11 -22.09 10.89
CA GLY A 62 -14.95 -22.73 9.58
C GLY A 62 -13.77 -23.70 9.59
N ARG A 63 -13.45 -24.33 8.46
CA ARG A 63 -12.20 -25.08 8.27
C ARG A 63 -11.05 -24.10 8.02
N VAL A 64 -9.86 -24.39 8.54
CA VAL A 64 -8.67 -23.54 8.42
C VAL A 64 -7.41 -24.39 8.19
N ALA A 65 -6.68 -24.11 7.12
CA ALA A 65 -5.34 -24.65 6.89
C ALA A 65 -4.34 -23.51 6.74
N VAL A 66 -3.20 -23.59 7.43
CA VAL A 66 -2.14 -22.57 7.43
C VAL A 66 -0.77 -23.22 7.30
N ALA A 67 0.08 -22.61 6.48
CA ALA A 67 1.51 -22.89 6.45
C ALA A 67 2.29 -21.58 6.43
N VAL A 68 3.38 -21.52 7.20
CA VAL A 68 4.30 -20.38 7.28
C VAL A 68 5.73 -20.91 7.23
N LYS A 69 6.60 -20.31 6.45
CA LYS A 69 8.02 -20.65 6.39
C LYS A 69 8.88 -19.41 6.20
N HIS A 70 9.86 -19.21 7.09
CA HIS A 70 10.90 -18.21 6.88
C HIS A 70 11.95 -18.79 5.93
N LEU A 71 11.99 -18.26 4.70
CA LEU A 71 12.73 -18.87 3.58
C LEU A 71 14.26 -18.86 3.78
N LYS A 72 14.77 -17.97 4.64
CA LYS A 72 16.20 -17.90 4.96
C LYS A 72 16.63 -18.89 6.05
N THR A 73 15.83 -19.06 7.11
CA THR A 73 16.19 -19.91 8.27
C THR A 73 15.64 -21.32 8.14
N GLY A 74 14.65 -21.53 7.27
CA GLY A 74 13.92 -22.79 7.14
C GLY A 74 12.91 -23.04 8.26
N GLU A 75 12.83 -22.15 9.25
CA GLU A 75 11.87 -22.23 10.35
C GLU A 75 10.44 -22.19 9.80
N ARG A 76 9.59 -23.08 10.31
CA ARG A 76 8.29 -23.40 9.72
C ARG A 76 7.22 -23.65 10.78
N PHE A 77 5.98 -23.28 10.44
CA PHE A 77 4.76 -23.64 11.16
C PHE A 77 3.73 -24.22 10.20
N ASP A 78 3.02 -25.25 10.66
CA ASP A 78 1.94 -25.91 9.92
C ASP A 78 0.74 -26.17 10.81
N TYR A 79 -0.45 -25.92 10.25
CA TYR A 79 -1.72 -26.29 10.85
C TYR A 79 -2.65 -26.80 9.76
N GLN A 80 -2.99 -28.10 9.80
CA GLN A 80 -3.81 -28.77 8.78
C GLN A 80 -3.29 -28.52 7.34
N SER A 81 -1.98 -28.30 7.18
CA SER A 81 -1.44 -27.71 5.95
C SER A 81 -1.47 -28.64 4.74
N GLU A 82 -1.69 -29.94 4.95
CA GLU A 82 -1.84 -30.95 3.90
C GLU A 82 -3.31 -31.20 3.52
N GLU A 83 -4.27 -30.54 4.18
CA GLU A 83 -5.69 -30.71 3.87
C GLU A 83 -6.06 -29.99 2.55
N PRO A 84 -6.64 -30.69 1.57
CA PRO A 84 -7.12 -30.06 0.34
C PRO A 84 -8.31 -29.12 0.62
N MET A 85 -8.17 -27.88 0.18
CA MET A 85 -9.11 -26.78 0.40
C MET A 85 -9.49 -26.10 -0.92
N PRO A 86 -10.71 -25.56 -1.04
CA PRO A 86 -11.11 -24.77 -2.21
C PRO A 86 -10.26 -23.50 -2.31
N THR A 87 -9.78 -23.19 -3.51
CA THR A 87 -8.87 -22.05 -3.74
C THR A 87 -9.58 -20.73 -3.99
N ALA A 88 -10.79 -20.77 -4.55
CA ALA A 88 -11.35 -19.62 -5.26
C ALA A 88 -10.29 -19.03 -6.23
N SER A 89 -10.15 -17.71 -6.30
CA SER A 89 -9.19 -17.06 -7.22
C SER A 89 -7.71 -17.25 -6.86
N LEU A 90 -7.36 -17.90 -5.74
CA LEU A 90 -5.96 -18.21 -5.43
C LEU A 90 -5.34 -19.15 -6.49
N ILE A 91 -6.14 -19.95 -7.18
CA ILE A 91 -5.68 -20.87 -8.25
C ILE A 91 -4.99 -20.16 -9.42
N LYS A 92 -5.19 -18.84 -9.56
CA LYS A 92 -4.57 -18.04 -10.60
C LYS A 92 -3.04 -17.97 -10.48
N LEU A 93 -2.49 -18.22 -9.28
CA LEU A 93 -1.03 -18.30 -9.07
C LEU A 93 -0.42 -19.48 -9.86
N PRO A 94 -0.87 -20.74 -9.71
CA PRO A 94 -0.47 -21.85 -10.59
C PRO A 94 -0.68 -21.61 -12.09
N VAL A 95 -1.75 -20.91 -12.48
CA VAL A 95 -2.01 -20.57 -13.89
C VAL A 95 -0.93 -19.62 -14.43
N MET A 96 -0.54 -18.61 -13.65
CA MET A 96 0.57 -17.72 -14.02
C MET A 96 1.89 -18.50 -14.14
N ILE A 97 2.20 -19.37 -13.17
CA ILE A 97 3.42 -20.19 -13.21
C ILE A 97 3.49 -21.01 -14.50
N GLU A 98 2.40 -21.65 -14.90
CA GLU A 98 2.36 -22.41 -16.15
C GLU A 98 2.50 -21.52 -17.38
N ALA A 99 1.88 -20.33 -17.40
CA ALA A 99 2.02 -19.39 -18.51
C ALA A 99 3.48 -19.00 -18.75
N TYR A 100 4.20 -18.63 -17.69
CA TYR A 100 5.63 -18.33 -17.79
C TYR A 100 6.47 -19.54 -18.15
N LYS A 101 6.11 -20.75 -17.68
CA LYS A 101 6.80 -21.97 -18.11
C LYS A 101 6.63 -22.26 -19.60
N GLN A 102 5.44 -22.05 -20.15
CA GLN A 102 5.23 -22.21 -21.59
C GLN A 102 6.02 -21.18 -22.41
N VAL A 103 6.23 -19.97 -21.90
CA VAL A 103 7.09 -18.98 -22.55
C VAL A 103 8.55 -19.44 -22.60
N GLU A 104 9.08 -20.00 -21.51
CA GLU A 104 10.44 -20.57 -21.49
C GLU A 104 10.61 -21.76 -22.42
N GLU A 105 9.57 -22.56 -22.55
CA GLU A 105 9.53 -23.71 -23.45
C GLU A 105 9.28 -23.30 -24.91
N GLY A 106 9.16 -22.00 -25.21
CA GLY A 106 8.92 -21.46 -26.55
C GLY A 106 7.53 -21.76 -27.10
N LYS A 107 6.58 -22.16 -26.25
CA LYS A 107 5.18 -22.47 -26.61
C LYS A 107 4.28 -21.23 -26.62
N GLN A 108 4.68 -20.19 -25.88
CA GLN A 108 3.95 -18.94 -25.75
C GLN A 108 4.91 -17.76 -25.85
N ASP A 109 4.37 -16.59 -26.20
CA ASP A 109 5.08 -15.32 -26.14
C ASP A 109 4.26 -14.36 -25.28
N LEU A 110 4.92 -13.67 -24.35
CA LEU A 110 4.30 -12.69 -23.47
C LEU A 110 3.73 -11.50 -24.24
N GLU A 111 4.29 -11.17 -25.40
CA GLU A 111 3.84 -10.07 -26.27
C GLU A 111 2.67 -10.46 -27.18
N ASN A 112 2.27 -11.74 -27.21
CA ASN A 112 1.15 -12.18 -28.04
C ASN A 112 -0.11 -11.40 -27.70
N LEU A 113 -0.67 -10.73 -28.71
CA LEU A 113 -1.88 -9.94 -28.57
C LEU A 113 -3.13 -10.83 -28.59
N ILE A 114 -3.83 -10.85 -27.47
CA ILE A 114 -5.13 -11.49 -27.30
C ILE A 114 -6.21 -10.46 -27.63
N THR A 115 -7.19 -10.83 -28.44
CA THR A 115 -8.35 -9.95 -28.72
C THR A 115 -9.50 -10.31 -27.78
N LEU A 116 -9.97 -9.34 -27.00
CA LEU A 116 -11.12 -9.48 -26.12
C LEU A 116 -12.41 -9.53 -26.94
N LYS A 117 -13.13 -10.66 -26.92
CA LYS A 117 -14.45 -10.82 -27.56
C LYS A 117 -15.58 -10.60 -26.55
N ALA A 118 -16.79 -10.33 -27.02
CA ALA A 118 -17.97 -10.31 -26.16
C ALA A 118 -18.17 -11.63 -25.39
N GLU A 119 -17.91 -12.78 -26.02
CA GLU A 119 -18.09 -14.11 -25.41
C GLU A 119 -17.09 -14.42 -24.28
N ASP A 120 -15.94 -13.74 -24.25
CA ASP A 120 -14.91 -13.94 -23.22
C ASP A 120 -15.32 -13.32 -21.89
N LYS A 121 -16.14 -12.26 -21.92
CA LYS A 121 -16.50 -11.47 -20.74
C LYS A 121 -17.36 -12.27 -19.77
N VAL A 122 -16.86 -12.39 -18.54
CA VAL A 122 -17.55 -13.04 -17.42
C VAL A 122 -17.71 -12.08 -16.23
N PRO A 123 -18.73 -12.27 -15.37
CA PRO A 123 -18.99 -11.38 -14.23
C PRO A 123 -17.99 -11.57 -13.07
N GLY A 124 -18.17 -10.78 -12.00
CA GLY A 124 -17.35 -10.83 -10.79
C GLY A 124 -16.16 -9.86 -10.84
N SER A 125 -15.08 -10.18 -10.11
CA SER A 125 -13.88 -9.35 -10.04
C SER A 125 -13.18 -9.20 -11.40
N GLY A 126 -12.73 -7.99 -11.70
CA GLY A 126 -11.96 -7.66 -12.90
C GLY A 126 -12.27 -6.29 -13.46
N ILE A 127 -11.39 -5.82 -14.35
CA ILE A 127 -11.52 -4.55 -15.06
C ILE A 127 -11.97 -4.75 -16.51
N LEU A 128 -11.68 -5.89 -17.14
CA LEU A 128 -11.92 -6.10 -18.57
C LEU A 128 -13.41 -6.08 -18.91
N THR A 129 -14.23 -6.79 -18.12
CA THR A 129 -15.68 -6.84 -18.32
C THR A 129 -16.35 -5.47 -18.18
N PRO A 130 -16.14 -4.71 -17.08
CA PRO A 130 -16.85 -3.45 -16.85
C PRO A 130 -16.30 -2.24 -17.63
N HIS A 131 -15.04 -2.26 -18.09
CA HIS A 131 -14.37 -1.03 -18.57
C HIS A 131 -13.88 -1.09 -20.02
N PHE A 132 -13.77 -2.27 -20.63
CA PHE A 132 -13.20 -2.40 -21.97
C PHE A 132 -14.20 -2.97 -22.96
N SER A 133 -14.27 -2.39 -24.16
CA SER A 133 -15.12 -2.86 -25.25
C SER A 133 -14.55 -4.11 -25.92
N GLU A 134 -15.41 -4.87 -26.61
CA GLU A 134 -14.93 -5.96 -27.48
C GLU A 134 -14.04 -5.40 -28.62
N GLY A 135 -13.13 -6.24 -29.13
CA GLY A 135 -12.12 -5.85 -30.12
C GLY A 135 -10.86 -5.23 -29.52
N MET A 136 -10.86 -4.89 -28.22
CA MET A 136 -9.66 -4.46 -27.50
C MET A 136 -8.59 -5.57 -27.53
N LYS A 137 -7.34 -5.19 -27.74
CA LYS A 137 -6.20 -6.10 -27.77
C LYS A 137 -5.28 -5.85 -26.58
N LEU A 138 -4.89 -6.92 -25.88
CA LEU A 138 -3.92 -6.88 -24.79
C LEU A 138 -2.90 -8.00 -24.93
N SER A 139 -1.68 -7.77 -24.47
CA SER A 139 -0.64 -8.80 -24.45
C SER A 139 -1.02 -9.93 -23.47
N LEU A 140 -0.47 -11.13 -23.67
CA LEU A 140 -0.55 -12.21 -22.68
C LEU A 140 0.00 -11.76 -21.32
N ARG A 141 1.08 -10.97 -21.32
CA ARG A 141 1.63 -10.33 -20.11
C ARG A 141 0.59 -9.48 -19.38
N ASP A 142 -0.13 -8.62 -20.10
CA ASP A 142 -1.14 -7.76 -19.50
C ASP A 142 -2.33 -8.57 -18.99
N ALA A 143 -2.75 -9.61 -19.72
CA ALA A 143 -3.79 -10.52 -19.26
C ALA A 143 -3.38 -11.22 -17.94
N ILE A 144 -2.13 -11.70 -17.83
CA ILE A 144 -1.59 -12.26 -16.58
C ILE A 144 -1.57 -11.21 -15.47
N ARG A 145 -1.12 -9.98 -15.77
CA ARG A 145 -1.12 -8.88 -14.80
C ARG A 145 -2.51 -8.61 -14.26
N LEU A 146 -3.52 -8.49 -15.12
CA LEU A 146 -4.92 -8.26 -14.69
C LEU A 146 -5.49 -9.45 -13.91
N MET A 147 -5.15 -10.67 -14.33
CA MET A 147 -5.53 -11.91 -13.65
C MET A 147 -5.01 -11.95 -12.20
N ILE A 148 -3.80 -11.44 -11.95
CA ILE A 148 -3.20 -11.44 -10.60
C ILE A 148 -3.62 -10.18 -9.82
N ALA A 149 -3.39 -8.99 -10.36
CA ALA A 149 -3.51 -7.70 -9.68
C ALA A 149 -4.95 -7.40 -9.23
N TYR A 150 -5.90 -7.49 -10.18
CA TYR A 150 -7.33 -7.22 -9.95
C TYR A 150 -8.14 -8.49 -9.73
N SER A 151 -7.47 -9.64 -9.72
CA SER A 151 -8.12 -10.94 -9.72
C SER A 151 -9.15 -11.07 -10.86
N ASP A 152 -8.85 -10.53 -12.05
CA ASP A 152 -9.80 -10.43 -13.17
C ASP A 152 -10.22 -11.80 -13.69
N ASN A 153 -11.53 -12.08 -13.73
CA ASN A 153 -12.08 -13.37 -14.15
C ASN A 153 -12.05 -13.57 -15.67
N THR A 154 -12.24 -12.51 -16.44
CA THR A 154 -12.16 -12.54 -17.90
C THR A 154 -10.72 -12.76 -18.33
N ALA A 155 -9.77 -12.02 -17.74
CA ALA A 155 -8.36 -12.21 -18.00
C ALA A 155 -7.90 -13.63 -17.64
N THR A 156 -8.44 -14.20 -16.56
CA THR A 156 -8.14 -15.61 -16.18
C THR A 156 -8.52 -16.58 -17.30
N ASN A 157 -9.72 -16.42 -17.88
CA ASN A 157 -10.16 -17.28 -18.95
C ASN A 157 -9.33 -17.08 -20.21
N LEU A 158 -8.98 -15.83 -20.56
CA LEU A 158 -8.11 -15.52 -21.69
C LEU A 158 -6.72 -16.15 -21.54
N VAL A 159 -6.13 -16.12 -20.34
CA VAL A 159 -4.84 -16.79 -20.08
C VAL A 159 -5.00 -18.31 -20.21
N LEU A 160 -6.07 -18.89 -19.65
CA LEU A 160 -6.36 -20.33 -19.78
C LEU A 160 -6.62 -20.78 -21.22
N ASP A 161 -7.13 -19.88 -22.07
CA ASP A 161 -7.28 -20.12 -23.50
C ASP A 161 -5.94 -20.17 -24.23
N GLN A 162 -4.95 -19.41 -23.78
CA GLN A 162 -3.59 -19.51 -24.32
C GLN A 162 -2.88 -20.77 -23.82
N VAL A 163 -2.87 -21.00 -22.50
CA VAL A 163 -2.03 -22.05 -21.91
C VAL A 163 -2.68 -23.43 -21.88
N GLY A 164 -3.99 -23.52 -22.10
CA GLY A 164 -4.77 -24.75 -21.99
C GLY A 164 -5.18 -25.07 -20.56
N LEU A 165 -6.44 -25.48 -20.37
CA LEU A 165 -7.02 -25.70 -19.03
C LEU A 165 -6.36 -26.86 -18.24
N LYS A 166 -5.81 -27.86 -18.92
CA LYS A 166 -5.16 -29.04 -18.28
C LYS A 166 -3.71 -28.77 -17.88
N SER A 167 -3.00 -27.93 -18.63
CA SER A 167 -1.56 -27.75 -18.49
C SER A 167 -1.12 -27.24 -17.11
N PRO A 168 -1.85 -26.31 -16.44
CA PRO A 168 -1.52 -25.96 -15.06
C PRO A 168 -1.53 -27.17 -14.12
N ASN A 169 -2.48 -28.10 -14.27
CA ASN A 169 -2.58 -29.27 -13.40
C ASN A 169 -1.43 -30.24 -13.62
N GLU A 170 -1.04 -30.47 -14.88
CA GLU A 170 0.09 -31.32 -15.26
C GLU A 170 1.41 -30.73 -14.74
N ARG A 171 1.56 -29.41 -14.82
CA ARG A 171 2.72 -28.72 -14.26
C ARG A 171 2.79 -28.88 -12.75
N MET A 172 1.68 -28.70 -12.05
CA MET A 172 1.65 -28.86 -10.60
C MET A 172 1.99 -30.30 -10.19
N ASP A 173 1.57 -31.32 -10.95
CA ASP A 173 1.99 -32.71 -10.72
C ASP A 173 3.51 -32.88 -10.87
N GLN A 174 4.08 -32.35 -11.95
CA GLN A 174 5.53 -32.42 -12.22
C GLN A 174 6.36 -31.73 -11.13
N LEU A 175 5.83 -30.65 -10.55
CA LEU A 175 6.47 -29.89 -9.47
C LEU A 175 6.24 -30.51 -8.07
N GLY A 176 5.48 -31.60 -7.97
CA GLY A 176 5.21 -32.31 -6.72
C GLY A 176 4.07 -31.74 -5.88
N HIS A 177 3.12 -31.03 -6.51
CA HIS A 177 1.97 -30.39 -5.86
C HIS A 177 0.62 -30.96 -6.38
N PRO A 178 0.36 -32.26 -6.20
CA PRO A 178 -0.76 -32.95 -6.87
C PRO A 178 -2.15 -32.52 -6.41
N GLU A 179 -2.27 -31.83 -5.28
CA GLU A 179 -3.55 -31.33 -4.79
C GLU A 179 -3.90 -29.92 -5.30
N THR A 180 -2.92 -29.26 -5.94
CA THR A 180 -3.08 -27.96 -6.58
C THR A 180 -3.64 -28.13 -7.99
N LYS A 181 -4.96 -27.96 -8.12
CA LYS A 181 -5.71 -28.24 -9.35
C LYS A 181 -6.69 -27.13 -9.69
N ILE A 182 -6.66 -26.65 -10.93
CA ILE A 182 -7.76 -25.91 -11.54
C ILE A 182 -8.75 -26.90 -12.15
N ASN A 183 -10.04 -26.69 -11.90
CA ASN A 183 -11.06 -27.65 -12.32
C ASN A 183 -11.84 -27.18 -13.56
N ALA A 184 -12.04 -25.87 -13.73
CA ALA A 184 -12.85 -25.31 -14.81
C ALA A 184 -12.42 -23.86 -15.13
N LYS A 185 -12.91 -23.31 -16.24
CA LYS A 185 -12.86 -21.87 -16.51
C LYS A 185 -13.81 -21.11 -15.58
N VAL A 186 -13.44 -19.88 -15.24
CA VAL A 186 -14.19 -19.03 -14.30
C VAL A 186 -15.58 -18.73 -14.88
N TYR A 187 -16.63 -18.93 -14.09
CA TYR A 187 -18.05 -18.82 -14.50
C TYR A 187 -18.48 -19.74 -15.66
N ARG A 188 -17.67 -20.72 -16.05
CA ARG A 188 -17.95 -21.64 -17.16
C ARG A 188 -17.86 -23.09 -16.69
N ARG A 189 -18.73 -23.49 -15.75
CA ARG A 189 -18.70 -24.83 -15.12
C ARG A 189 -18.76 -26.00 -16.11
N SER A 190 -19.40 -25.81 -17.26
CA SER A 190 -19.46 -26.81 -18.34
C SER A 190 -18.10 -27.19 -18.91
N THR A 191 -17.07 -26.37 -18.71
CA THR A 191 -15.70 -26.67 -19.16
C THR A 191 -14.92 -27.50 -18.14
N SER A 192 -15.58 -28.06 -17.12
CA SER A 192 -14.89 -28.77 -16.05
C SER A 192 -14.14 -29.98 -16.59
N ILE A 193 -12.85 -30.07 -16.25
CA ILE A 193 -11.98 -31.23 -16.53
C ILE A 193 -11.94 -32.22 -15.36
N ALA A 194 -12.60 -31.88 -14.24
CA ALA A 194 -12.73 -32.74 -13.07
C ALA A 194 -14.08 -32.44 -12.37
N PRO A 195 -15.20 -33.01 -12.86
CA PRO A 195 -16.54 -32.68 -12.36
C PRO A 195 -16.72 -32.92 -10.86
N GLU A 196 -16.26 -34.07 -10.35
CA GLU A 196 -16.35 -34.41 -8.92
C GLU A 196 -15.53 -33.43 -8.05
N ARG A 197 -14.33 -33.05 -8.48
CA ARG A 197 -13.53 -32.03 -7.79
C ARG A 197 -14.16 -30.64 -7.89
N SER A 198 -14.85 -30.33 -8.99
CA SER A 198 -15.56 -29.05 -9.16
C SER A 198 -16.74 -28.94 -8.22
N GLU A 199 -17.47 -30.04 -8.00
CA GLU A 199 -18.55 -30.09 -7.02
C GLU A 199 -18.01 -29.88 -5.61
N LYS A 200 -16.90 -30.54 -5.27
CA LYS A 200 -16.31 -30.48 -3.92
C LYS A 200 -15.59 -29.16 -3.62
N TYR A 201 -14.82 -28.62 -4.56
CA TYR A 201 -13.89 -27.50 -4.33
C TYR A 201 -14.16 -26.27 -5.19
N GLY A 202 -15.13 -26.32 -6.11
CA GLY A 202 -15.43 -25.23 -7.01
C GLY A 202 -14.35 -25.05 -8.08
N LEU A 203 -13.87 -23.81 -8.24
CA LEU A 203 -12.94 -23.43 -9.32
C LEU A 203 -11.63 -24.22 -9.30
N GLY A 204 -11.14 -24.56 -8.10
CA GLY A 204 -9.92 -25.32 -7.92
C GLY A 204 -9.68 -25.69 -6.46
N SER A 205 -8.63 -26.46 -6.22
CA SER A 205 -8.20 -26.92 -4.92
C SER A 205 -6.69 -26.74 -4.75
N THR A 206 -6.22 -26.71 -3.50
CA THR A 206 -4.80 -26.74 -3.14
C THR A 206 -4.65 -27.14 -1.66
N THR A 207 -3.41 -27.32 -1.20
CA THR A 207 -3.07 -27.38 0.24
C THR A 207 -2.26 -26.15 0.63
N ALA A 208 -2.21 -25.80 1.92
CA ALA A 208 -1.38 -24.68 2.38
C ALA A 208 0.12 -24.98 2.20
N LYS A 209 0.50 -26.27 2.35
CA LYS A 209 1.85 -26.77 2.14
C LYS A 209 2.29 -26.63 0.68
N ASP A 210 1.46 -27.01 -0.28
CA ASP A 210 1.73 -26.88 -1.72
C ASP A 210 2.00 -25.41 -2.07
N MET A 211 1.13 -24.50 -1.62
CA MET A 211 1.27 -23.07 -1.91
C MET A 211 2.55 -22.47 -1.31
N VAL A 212 2.89 -22.79 -0.06
CA VAL A 212 4.17 -22.33 0.54
C VAL A 212 5.38 -22.91 -0.18
N ALA A 213 5.31 -24.18 -0.61
CA ALA A 213 6.39 -24.81 -1.37
C ALA A 213 6.53 -24.20 -2.78
N LEU A 214 5.43 -23.86 -3.46
CA LEU A 214 5.44 -23.12 -4.71
C LEU A 214 6.07 -21.73 -4.54
N LEU A 215 5.73 -21.00 -3.49
CA LEU A 215 6.33 -19.69 -3.19
C LEU A 215 7.82 -19.79 -2.85
N GLU A 216 8.24 -20.83 -2.15
CA GLU A 216 9.66 -21.11 -1.93
C GLU A 216 10.39 -21.40 -3.24
N GLN A 217 9.81 -22.23 -4.12
CA GLN A 217 10.39 -22.52 -5.44
C GLN A 217 10.43 -21.27 -6.33
N LEU A 218 9.38 -20.42 -6.27
CA LEU A 218 9.33 -19.15 -6.97
C LEU A 218 10.46 -18.23 -6.50
N HIS A 219 10.54 -17.99 -5.19
CA HIS A 219 11.57 -17.15 -4.58
C HIS A 219 12.99 -17.65 -4.87
N ALA A 220 13.18 -18.97 -4.92
CA ALA A 220 14.47 -19.58 -5.22
C ALA A 220 14.82 -19.60 -6.72
N GLY A 221 13.99 -19.01 -7.60
CA GLY A 221 14.21 -19.01 -9.06
C GLY A 221 14.15 -20.41 -9.68
N LYS A 222 13.43 -21.36 -9.06
CA LYS A 222 13.30 -22.74 -9.54
C LYS A 222 12.12 -22.92 -10.48
N LEU A 223 11.15 -22.00 -10.43
CA LEU A 223 9.95 -22.04 -11.28
C LEU A 223 10.14 -21.36 -12.63
N ALA A 224 11.15 -20.54 -12.81
CA ALA A 224 11.46 -19.84 -14.06
C ALA A 224 12.88 -19.27 -13.98
N ASN A 225 13.42 -18.82 -15.10
CA ASN A 225 14.63 -18.02 -15.20
C ASN A 225 14.47 -16.73 -14.37
N GLU A 226 15.57 -16.01 -14.16
CA GLU A 226 15.61 -14.85 -13.27
C GLU A 226 14.64 -13.72 -13.72
N ALA A 227 14.57 -13.45 -15.02
CA ALA A 227 13.71 -12.41 -15.57
C ALA A 227 12.22 -12.72 -15.35
N HIS A 228 11.78 -13.93 -15.72
CA HIS A 228 10.41 -14.38 -15.54
C HIS A 228 10.03 -14.57 -14.07
N THR A 229 10.96 -15.03 -13.23
CA THR A 229 10.75 -15.08 -11.77
C THR A 229 10.49 -13.70 -11.20
N THR A 230 11.29 -12.71 -11.60
CA THR A 230 11.12 -11.31 -11.20
C THR A 230 9.77 -10.77 -11.64
N GLU A 231 9.35 -11.07 -12.88
CA GLU A 231 8.07 -10.60 -13.42
C GLU A 231 6.85 -11.25 -12.74
N MET A 232 6.92 -12.56 -12.42
CA MET A 232 5.90 -13.23 -11.61
C MET A 232 5.77 -12.62 -10.21
N ILE A 233 6.89 -12.28 -9.57
CA ILE A 233 6.89 -11.58 -8.27
C ILE A 233 6.31 -10.16 -8.42
N ASP A 234 6.65 -9.42 -9.48
CA ASP A 234 6.10 -8.09 -9.78
C ASP A 234 4.57 -8.12 -9.94
N HIS A 235 4.03 -9.12 -10.64
CA HIS A 235 2.58 -9.29 -10.74
C HIS A 235 1.93 -9.48 -9.37
N LEU A 236 2.54 -10.30 -8.50
CA LEU A 236 2.04 -10.58 -7.16
C LEU A 236 2.17 -9.37 -6.21
N LEU A 237 3.19 -8.53 -6.38
CA LEU A 237 3.36 -7.27 -5.65
C LEU A 237 2.30 -6.22 -6.02
N LYS A 238 1.72 -6.34 -7.21
CA LYS A 238 0.66 -5.45 -7.73
C LYS A 238 -0.75 -5.92 -7.37
N CYS A 239 -0.90 -6.96 -6.54
CA CYS A 239 -2.19 -7.37 -6.01
C CYS A 239 -2.83 -6.21 -5.23
N GLU A 240 -4.01 -5.75 -5.64
CA GLU A 240 -4.65 -4.53 -5.12
C GLU A 240 -5.11 -4.67 -3.66
N ASN A 241 -5.28 -5.90 -3.16
CA ASN A 241 -5.80 -6.10 -1.82
C ASN A 241 -4.75 -5.77 -0.75
N THR A 242 -4.90 -4.62 -0.08
CA THR A 242 -3.99 -4.21 1.00
C THR A 242 -4.48 -4.58 2.40
N THR A 243 -5.68 -5.17 2.54
CA THR A 243 -6.37 -5.29 3.84
C THR A 243 -6.26 -6.65 4.52
N ARG A 244 -5.62 -7.63 3.88
CA ARG A 244 -5.47 -9.00 4.40
C ARG A 244 -4.03 -9.32 4.80
N LEU A 245 -3.27 -10.18 4.10
CA LEU A 245 -1.87 -10.44 4.48
C LEU A 245 -1.08 -9.12 4.70
N PRO A 246 -1.24 -8.06 3.88
CA PRO A 246 -0.56 -6.78 4.13
C PRO A 246 -1.18 -5.95 5.27
N GLY A 247 -2.45 -6.17 5.62
CA GLY A 247 -3.27 -5.17 6.30
C GLY A 247 -2.93 -4.86 7.76
N LEU A 248 -2.16 -5.71 8.43
CA LEU A 248 -1.66 -5.46 9.80
C LEU A 248 -0.14 -5.36 9.87
N LEU A 249 0.56 -5.47 8.73
CA LEU A 249 2.01 -5.36 8.69
C LEU A 249 2.43 -3.89 8.80
N PRO A 250 3.66 -3.62 9.28
CA PRO A 250 4.19 -2.26 9.29
C PRO A 250 4.19 -1.64 7.88
N ASP A 251 4.06 -0.31 7.83
CA ASP A 251 4.15 0.44 6.58
C ASP A 251 5.47 0.14 5.86
N GLY A 252 5.40 0.11 4.53
CA GLY A 252 6.53 -0.24 3.67
C GLY A 252 6.67 -1.75 3.41
N ILE A 253 6.23 -2.66 4.28
CA ILE A 253 6.41 -4.10 4.06
C ILE A 253 5.72 -4.57 2.77
N LYS A 254 6.52 -4.91 1.75
CA LYS A 254 6.01 -5.48 0.51
C LYS A 254 5.58 -6.93 0.71
N VAL A 255 4.44 -7.23 0.12
CA VAL A 255 3.85 -8.56 0.13
C VAL A 255 3.53 -8.94 -1.31
N ALA A 256 4.22 -9.94 -1.86
CA ALA A 256 3.88 -10.52 -3.15
C ALA A 256 2.83 -11.61 -2.91
N HIS A 257 1.57 -11.36 -3.23
CA HIS A 257 0.49 -12.27 -2.85
C HIS A 257 -0.62 -12.39 -3.88
N LYS A 258 -1.44 -13.43 -3.70
CA LYS A 258 -2.70 -13.62 -4.43
C LYS A 258 -3.82 -13.97 -3.47
N THR A 259 -4.95 -13.28 -3.62
CA THR A 259 -6.18 -13.54 -2.88
C THR A 259 -7.14 -14.48 -3.62
N GLY A 260 -8.01 -15.16 -2.86
CA GLY A 260 -9.19 -15.86 -3.37
C GLY A 260 -10.39 -15.67 -2.46
N SER A 261 -11.59 -15.50 -3.05
CA SER A 261 -12.83 -15.35 -2.29
C SER A 261 -14.06 -15.79 -3.07
N VAL A 262 -14.90 -16.59 -2.41
CA VAL A 262 -16.30 -16.86 -2.74
C VAL A 262 -17.07 -16.99 -1.43
N SER A 263 -18.40 -16.88 -1.39
CA SER A 263 -19.18 -16.67 -0.14
C SER A 263 -18.63 -17.36 1.13
N ARG A 264 -18.41 -18.69 1.10
CA ARG A 264 -17.93 -19.50 2.25
C ARG A 264 -16.41 -19.76 2.30
N VAL A 265 -15.62 -19.15 1.43
CA VAL A 265 -14.18 -19.41 1.26
C VAL A 265 -13.43 -18.08 1.24
N ARG A 266 -12.36 -17.98 2.03
CA ARG A 266 -11.39 -16.87 1.97
C ARG A 266 -9.99 -17.47 2.00
N THR A 267 -9.20 -17.18 0.99
CA THR A 267 -7.87 -17.75 0.81
C THR A 267 -6.88 -16.66 0.44
N GLU A 268 -5.63 -16.86 0.84
CA GLU A 268 -4.54 -15.99 0.46
C GLU A 268 -3.20 -16.67 0.65
N SER A 269 -2.30 -16.44 -0.29
CA SER A 269 -0.93 -16.90 -0.16
C SER A 269 0.01 -15.89 -0.77
N GLY A 270 1.19 -15.73 -0.17
CA GLY A 270 2.20 -14.81 -0.65
C GLY A 270 3.51 -14.88 0.10
N ILE A 271 4.47 -14.07 -0.35
CA ILE A 271 5.76 -13.86 0.28
C ILE A 271 5.75 -12.47 0.93
N ILE A 272 5.93 -12.42 2.25
CA ILE A 272 6.16 -11.20 3.00
C ILE A 272 7.67 -10.94 2.98
N PHE A 273 8.09 -9.84 2.38
CA PHE A 273 9.49 -9.44 2.35
C PHE A 273 9.83 -8.64 3.61
N SER A 274 10.19 -9.38 4.67
CA SER A 274 10.46 -8.82 5.99
C SER A 274 11.96 -8.53 6.22
N PRO A 275 12.32 -7.67 7.21
CA PRO A 275 13.71 -7.38 7.54
C PRO A 275 14.57 -8.62 7.88
N SER A 276 14.01 -9.63 8.54
CA SER A 276 14.69 -10.88 8.89
C SER A 276 14.93 -11.81 7.69
N GLY A 277 14.15 -11.60 6.62
CA GLY A 277 14.14 -12.41 5.42
C GLY A 277 12.72 -12.64 4.88
N PRO A 278 12.59 -13.22 3.68
CA PRO A 278 11.30 -13.53 3.08
C PRO A 278 10.55 -14.60 3.88
N ILE A 279 9.27 -14.37 4.12
CA ILE A 279 8.37 -15.31 4.80
C ILE A 279 7.32 -15.76 3.80
N ALA A 280 7.34 -17.02 3.38
CA ALA A 280 6.26 -17.61 2.60
C ALA A 280 5.11 -18.01 3.51
N ILE A 281 3.89 -17.61 3.17
CA ILE A 281 2.69 -17.82 3.98
C ILE A 281 1.51 -18.23 3.10
N CYS A 282 0.69 -19.15 3.59
CA CYS A 282 -0.59 -19.51 3.01
C CYS A 282 -1.64 -19.66 4.11
N VAL A 283 -2.78 -19.00 3.93
CA VAL A 283 -3.95 -19.10 4.81
C VAL A 283 -5.16 -19.48 3.96
N LEU A 284 -5.73 -20.66 4.24
CA LEU A 284 -6.90 -21.19 3.55
C LEU A 284 -8.04 -21.35 4.53
N THR A 285 -9.18 -20.72 4.25
CA THR A 285 -10.41 -20.91 5.03
C THR A 285 -11.55 -21.35 4.15
N ALA A 286 -12.36 -22.29 4.63
CA ALA A 286 -13.50 -22.84 3.90
C ALA A 286 -14.65 -23.17 4.85
N SER A 287 -15.86 -23.31 4.30
CA SER A 287 -17.07 -23.55 5.11
C SER A 287 -17.28 -22.48 6.19
N ASN A 288 -16.87 -21.24 5.90
CA ASN A 288 -16.97 -20.13 6.84
C ASN A 288 -18.43 -19.83 7.16
N GLN A 289 -18.73 -19.65 8.45
CA GLN A 289 -20.04 -19.13 8.87
C GLN A 289 -20.20 -17.66 8.47
N ASP A 290 -19.13 -16.86 8.60
CA ASP A 290 -19.10 -15.46 8.16
C ASP A 290 -18.89 -15.37 6.64
N GLN A 291 -19.94 -14.97 5.93
CA GLN A 291 -19.96 -14.84 4.47
C GLN A 291 -20.00 -13.37 4.01
N ARG A 292 -19.88 -12.40 4.93
CA ARG A 292 -19.95 -10.97 4.60
C ARG A 292 -18.84 -10.56 3.64
N TRP A 293 -19.15 -9.62 2.75
CA TRP A 293 -18.21 -9.00 1.81
C TRP A 293 -17.73 -7.66 2.35
N SER A 294 -17.10 -7.69 3.53
CA SER A 294 -16.54 -6.53 4.23
C SER A 294 -15.15 -6.86 4.77
N GLU A 295 -14.38 -5.84 5.14
CA GLU A 295 -13.06 -6.00 5.79
C GLU A 295 -13.19 -6.70 7.15
N GLU A 296 -14.31 -6.52 7.84
CA GLU A 296 -14.66 -7.18 9.11
C GLU A 296 -14.87 -8.71 9.01
N ASN A 297 -14.86 -9.28 7.80
CA ASN A 297 -15.04 -10.72 7.59
C ASN A 297 -13.98 -11.51 8.38
N SER A 298 -14.42 -12.51 9.14
CA SER A 298 -13.51 -13.27 10.02
C SER A 298 -12.36 -13.96 9.27
N GLY A 299 -12.58 -14.42 8.03
CA GLY A 299 -11.53 -15.02 7.21
C GLY A 299 -10.49 -14.01 6.72
N HIS A 300 -10.90 -12.77 6.41
CA HIS A 300 -9.96 -11.68 6.06
C HIS A 300 -9.09 -11.32 7.26
N ARG A 301 -9.72 -11.12 8.43
CA ARG A 301 -9.01 -10.82 9.68
C ARG A 301 -8.08 -11.94 10.12
N LEU A 302 -8.44 -13.19 9.84
CA LEU A 302 -7.54 -14.30 10.09
C LEU A 302 -6.29 -14.22 9.21
N CYS A 303 -6.43 -13.91 7.92
CA CYS A 303 -5.28 -13.73 7.02
C CYS A 303 -4.32 -12.65 7.54
N SER A 304 -4.85 -11.46 7.88
CA SER A 304 -4.04 -10.35 8.38
C SER A 304 -3.40 -10.65 9.74
N SER A 305 -4.13 -11.30 10.64
CA SER A 305 -3.60 -11.67 11.95
C SER A 305 -2.49 -12.73 11.87
N VAL A 306 -2.62 -13.74 11.01
CA VAL A 306 -1.58 -14.77 10.84
C VAL A 306 -0.31 -14.14 10.24
N ALA A 307 -0.47 -13.26 9.25
CA ALA A 307 0.65 -12.52 8.66
C ALA A 307 1.40 -11.67 9.70
N LYS A 308 0.67 -10.92 10.54
CA LYS A 308 1.26 -10.09 11.60
C LYS A 308 2.03 -10.90 12.62
N ILE A 309 1.45 -12.00 13.09
CA ILE A 309 2.09 -12.88 14.08
C ILE A 309 3.35 -13.50 13.50
N ALA A 310 3.28 -14.03 12.26
CA ALA A 310 4.45 -14.55 11.58
C ALA A 310 5.54 -13.47 11.41
N PHE A 311 5.15 -12.26 11.00
CA PHE A 311 6.09 -11.13 10.83
C PHE A 311 6.78 -10.77 12.15
N ASP A 312 6.02 -10.55 13.23
CA ASP A 312 6.55 -10.16 14.54
C ASP A 312 7.50 -11.23 15.11
N HIS A 313 7.13 -12.50 14.94
CA HIS A 313 7.91 -13.65 15.39
C HIS A 313 9.29 -13.68 14.75
N PHE A 314 9.37 -13.50 13.43
CA PHE A 314 10.65 -13.49 12.73
C PHE A 314 11.39 -12.16 12.83
N ASN A 315 10.69 -11.07 13.17
CA ASN A 315 11.24 -9.72 13.32
C ASN A 315 11.03 -9.18 14.75
N PRO A 316 11.59 -9.85 15.78
CA PRO A 316 11.44 -9.38 17.14
C PRO A 316 12.10 -8.01 17.27
N LYS A 317 11.42 -7.07 17.94
CA LYS A 317 12.03 -5.79 18.31
C LYS A 317 13.26 -6.07 19.17
N ARG A 318 14.46 -5.99 18.61
CA ARG A 318 15.70 -6.17 19.36
C ARG A 318 16.29 -4.82 19.77
N GLY A 319 16.52 -4.67 21.07
CA GLY A 319 17.60 -3.83 21.56
C GLY A 319 18.94 -4.29 20.97
N ILE A 320 19.72 -3.32 20.52
CA ILE A 320 21.17 -3.25 20.22
C ILE A 320 21.91 -4.59 19.99
N ALA A 321 22.38 -4.84 18.74
CA ALA A 321 23.81 -5.04 18.37
C ALA A 321 23.99 -5.58 16.91
N SER A 322 25.21 -5.40 16.36
CA SER A 322 25.65 -5.17 14.95
C SER A 322 25.84 -6.36 13.99
N THR A 323 25.75 -6.09 12.67
CA THR A 323 26.83 -6.17 11.64
C THR A 323 26.32 -5.48 10.34
N GLY A 324 27.20 -4.90 9.52
CA GLY A 324 26.92 -3.80 8.56
C GLY A 324 25.77 -3.96 7.55
N PRO A 325 25.33 -2.84 6.93
CA PRO A 325 24.07 -2.78 6.20
C PRO A 325 24.09 -3.53 4.85
N ARG A 326 22.97 -4.21 4.56
CA ARG A 326 22.65 -4.95 3.32
C ARG A 326 22.74 -4.03 2.07
N GLU A 327 23.11 -4.58 0.90
CA GLU A 327 23.08 -3.85 -0.39
C GLU A 327 21.67 -3.29 -0.70
N LEU A 328 21.58 -2.02 -1.12
CA LEU A 328 20.31 -1.36 -1.46
C LEU A 328 20.28 -0.84 -2.90
N LYS A 329 19.14 -0.96 -3.59
CA LYS A 329 18.94 -0.54 -4.99
C LYS A 329 17.50 -0.12 -5.28
N LEU A 330 17.26 0.42 -6.48
CA LEU A 330 15.93 0.83 -6.93
C LEU A 330 14.88 -0.26 -6.69
N GLY A 331 13.83 0.08 -5.94
CA GLY A 331 12.78 -0.82 -5.51
C GLY A 331 12.96 -1.44 -4.12
N ASP A 332 14.10 -1.25 -3.44
CA ASP A 332 14.21 -1.57 -2.01
C ASP A 332 13.42 -0.57 -1.15
N TYR A 333 13.11 -0.95 0.09
CA TYR A 333 12.33 -0.11 1.00
C TYR A 333 12.56 -0.52 2.47
N GLY A 334 12.08 0.29 3.42
CA GLY A 334 12.09 0.03 4.86
C GLY A 334 13.13 0.86 5.63
N LEU A 335 13.27 0.59 6.93
CA LEU A 335 14.06 1.43 7.84
C LEU A 335 15.52 1.63 7.40
N LEU A 336 16.16 0.62 6.81
CA LEU A 336 17.53 0.78 6.31
C LEU A 336 17.61 1.71 5.07
N VAL A 337 16.54 1.77 4.27
CA VAL A 337 16.42 2.74 3.19
C VAL A 337 16.13 4.13 3.75
N GLU A 338 15.33 4.24 4.81
CA GLU A 338 15.19 5.51 5.52
C GLU A 338 16.54 5.98 6.06
N ASP A 339 17.29 5.10 6.72
CA ASP A 339 18.62 5.37 7.26
C ASP A 339 19.60 5.76 6.15
N LEU A 340 19.54 5.07 5.00
CA LEU A 340 20.28 5.45 3.80
C LEU A 340 19.87 6.83 3.29
N GLN A 341 18.58 7.11 3.12
CA GLN A 341 18.08 8.40 2.62
C GLN A 341 18.46 9.55 3.55
N ARG A 342 18.41 9.32 4.87
CA ARG A 342 18.88 10.26 5.91
C ARG A 342 20.37 10.51 5.76
N THR A 343 21.17 9.45 5.60
CA THR A 343 22.63 9.54 5.46
C THR A 343 23.04 10.18 4.14
N LEU A 344 22.41 9.83 3.01
CA LEU A 344 22.64 10.50 1.72
C LEU A 344 22.32 11.98 1.79
N ASN A 345 21.25 12.37 2.50
CA ASN A 345 20.85 13.76 2.65
C ASN A 345 21.85 14.63 3.45
N THR A 346 22.79 14.06 4.20
CA THR A 346 23.86 14.84 4.84
C THR A 346 25.01 15.20 3.90
N HIS A 347 25.13 14.51 2.77
CA HIS A 347 26.14 14.78 1.75
C HIS A 347 25.62 15.69 0.63
N ARG A 348 24.43 16.29 0.78
CA ARG A 348 23.74 17.07 -0.27
C ARG A 348 23.34 18.46 0.21
N LYS A 349 23.24 19.40 -0.72
CA LYS A 349 22.70 20.75 -0.47
C LYS A 349 21.21 20.67 -0.14
N ALA A 350 20.69 21.70 0.55
CA ALA A 350 19.33 21.70 1.08
C ALA A 350 18.23 21.52 0.01
N ASP A 351 18.44 22.08 -1.18
CA ASP A 351 17.55 22.01 -2.34
C ASP A 351 17.64 20.69 -3.13
N GLU A 352 18.61 19.84 -2.79
CA GLU A 352 18.86 18.57 -3.44
C GLU A 352 18.46 17.36 -2.56
N LYS A 353 17.95 17.60 -1.35
CA LYS A 353 17.58 16.54 -0.41
C LYS A 353 16.39 15.73 -0.94
N ILE A 354 16.52 14.40 -0.88
CA ILE A 354 15.46 13.44 -1.25
C ILE A 354 14.48 13.23 -0.10
N SER A 355 13.27 12.81 -0.43
CA SER A 355 12.29 12.37 0.57
C SER A 355 12.87 11.24 1.43
N VAL A 356 12.54 11.24 2.73
CA VAL A 356 12.81 10.10 3.62
C VAL A 356 11.47 9.42 3.87
N ASP A 357 11.13 8.55 2.94
CA ASP A 357 9.88 7.79 2.89
C ASP A 357 10.13 6.28 3.01
N GLY A 358 11.40 5.88 3.13
CA GLY A 358 11.79 4.50 3.19
C GLY A 358 11.60 3.78 1.86
N GLU A 359 11.49 4.51 0.73
CA GLU A 359 11.41 3.94 -0.61
C GLU A 359 12.66 4.28 -1.43
N PHE A 360 13.36 3.25 -1.91
CA PHE A 360 14.48 3.43 -2.81
C PHE A 360 13.92 3.63 -4.23
N GLY A 361 13.30 4.77 -4.48
CA GLY A 361 12.75 5.18 -5.77
C GLY A 361 13.80 5.80 -6.70
N GLU A 362 13.37 6.28 -7.88
CA GLU A 362 14.26 6.90 -8.87
C GLU A 362 15.02 8.11 -8.30
N GLU A 363 14.38 8.84 -7.39
CA GLU A 363 14.99 9.95 -6.67
C GLU A 363 16.17 9.48 -5.78
N THR A 364 15.97 8.42 -4.99
CA THR A 364 17.00 7.79 -4.15
C THR A 364 18.12 7.17 -5.00
N GLN A 365 17.79 6.49 -6.10
CA GLN A 365 18.79 5.92 -7.01
C GLN A 365 19.65 7.01 -7.66
N THR A 366 19.04 8.11 -8.10
CA THR A 366 19.74 9.25 -8.66
C THR A 366 20.67 9.89 -7.63
N ALA A 367 20.24 9.98 -6.37
CA ALA A 367 21.07 10.46 -5.26
C ALA A 367 22.31 9.59 -5.03
N VAL A 368 22.14 8.26 -5.07
CA VAL A 368 23.24 7.29 -4.92
C VAL A 368 24.24 7.40 -6.07
N ARG A 369 23.78 7.49 -7.32
CA ARG A 369 24.67 7.67 -8.48
C ARG A 369 25.53 8.91 -8.34
N ARG A 370 24.92 10.05 -7.99
CA ARG A 370 25.66 11.31 -7.79
C ARG A 370 26.67 11.22 -6.65
N PHE A 371 26.30 10.59 -5.54
CA PHE A 371 27.22 10.37 -4.42
C PHE A 371 28.43 9.53 -4.84
N GLN A 372 28.20 8.48 -5.63
CA GLN A 372 29.26 7.66 -6.21
C GLN A 372 30.18 8.47 -7.14
N GLU A 373 29.62 9.29 -8.03
CA GLU A 373 30.40 10.17 -8.92
C GLU A 373 31.29 11.15 -8.14
N THR A 374 30.78 11.74 -7.06
CA THR A 374 31.56 12.69 -6.24
C THR A 374 32.75 12.06 -5.50
N LEU A 375 32.76 10.74 -5.33
CA LEU A 375 33.83 9.99 -4.68
C LEU A 375 34.66 9.15 -5.66
N ASP A 376 34.50 9.38 -6.97
CA ASP A 376 35.17 8.63 -8.05
C ASP A 376 34.88 7.11 -7.98
N LEU A 377 33.69 6.75 -7.47
CA LEU A 377 33.15 5.39 -7.48
C LEU A 377 32.32 5.17 -8.75
N LYS A 378 32.16 3.89 -9.14
CA LYS A 378 31.32 3.55 -10.30
C LYS A 378 29.85 3.95 -10.03
N PRO A 379 29.21 4.79 -10.86
CA PRO A 379 27.88 5.34 -10.59
C PRO A 379 26.76 4.35 -10.94
N THR A 380 26.71 3.25 -10.21
CA THR A 380 25.76 2.16 -10.43
C THR A 380 24.34 2.53 -9.99
N GLY A 381 24.20 3.41 -8.99
CA GLY A 381 22.92 3.69 -8.32
C GLY A 381 22.50 2.59 -7.35
N VAL A 382 23.44 1.71 -7.01
CA VAL A 382 23.28 0.63 -6.03
C VAL A 382 24.23 0.93 -4.88
N VAL A 383 23.74 0.85 -3.65
CA VAL A 383 24.52 1.01 -2.43
C VAL A 383 25.08 -0.36 -2.04
N ALA A 384 26.19 -0.72 -2.67
CA ALA A 384 26.97 -1.92 -2.36
C ALA A 384 28.03 -1.63 -1.28
N SER A 385 28.86 -2.62 -0.94
CA SER A 385 29.84 -2.53 0.16
C SER A 385 30.78 -1.33 0.06
N ASP A 386 31.22 -0.97 -1.14
CA ASP A 386 32.06 0.20 -1.41
C ASP A 386 31.33 1.52 -1.08
N THR A 387 30.07 1.62 -1.47
CA THR A 387 29.21 2.79 -1.23
C THR A 387 28.83 2.87 0.24
N TRP A 388 28.55 1.74 0.90
CA TRP A 388 28.32 1.71 2.35
C TRP A 388 29.53 2.13 3.16
N ASN A 389 30.72 1.64 2.79
CA ASN A 389 31.97 2.04 3.43
C ASN A 389 32.24 3.54 3.23
N ALA A 390 31.90 4.08 2.06
CA ALA A 390 32.04 5.50 1.73
C ALA A 390 31.01 6.39 2.45
N LEU A 391 29.78 5.90 2.69
CA LEU A 391 28.73 6.60 3.45
C LEU A 391 29.04 6.70 4.95
N GLY A 392 29.82 5.76 5.49
CA GLY A 392 30.15 5.72 6.91
C GLY A 392 28.97 5.30 7.81
N PRO A 393 29.01 5.64 9.12
CA PRO A 393 27.94 5.28 10.06
C PRO A 393 26.57 5.83 9.63
N LEU A 394 25.54 4.99 9.66
CA LEU A 394 24.20 5.38 9.26
C LEU A 394 23.50 6.23 10.31
N ILE A 395 22.71 7.20 9.83
CA ILE A 395 21.81 8.00 10.63
C ILE A 395 20.49 7.24 10.79
N THR A 396 20.29 6.60 11.95
CA THR A 396 19.20 5.62 12.20
C THR A 396 17.91 6.20 12.79
N SER A 397 17.84 7.52 12.86
CA SER A 397 16.68 8.28 13.32
C SER A 397 16.63 9.56 12.51
N ASP A 398 15.44 10.16 12.33
CA ASP A 398 15.34 11.50 11.76
C ASP A 398 16.44 12.37 12.40
N PRO A 399 17.32 12.99 11.60
CA PRO A 399 18.10 14.10 12.11
C PRO A 399 17.09 14.99 12.84
N PRO A 400 17.41 15.45 14.06
CA PRO A 400 16.48 16.27 14.81
C PRO A 400 15.90 17.30 13.85
N VAL A 401 14.58 17.25 13.65
CA VAL A 401 13.91 18.14 12.71
C VAL A 401 14.40 19.54 13.06
N PRO A 402 15.04 20.25 12.11
CA PRO A 402 15.70 21.51 12.42
C PRO A 402 14.72 22.44 13.15
N ALA A 403 15.26 23.37 13.93
CA ALA A 403 14.40 24.29 14.65
C ALA A 403 13.39 24.93 13.67
N PRO A 404 12.10 25.07 14.04
CA PRO A 404 11.07 25.63 13.17
C PRO A 404 11.50 26.89 12.42
N ASP A 405 12.24 27.77 13.10
CA ASP A 405 12.84 28.98 12.54
C ASP A 405 13.74 28.74 11.32
N GLU A 406 14.55 27.69 11.33
CA GLU A 406 15.44 27.33 10.22
C GLU A 406 14.61 26.86 9.02
N ILE A 407 13.63 25.99 9.27
CA ILE A 407 12.73 25.45 8.24
C ILE A 407 11.93 26.56 7.57
N ASN A 408 11.35 27.45 8.39
CA ASN A 408 10.40 28.46 7.94
C ASN A 408 11.10 29.65 7.24
N LYS A 409 12.40 29.87 7.51
CA LYS A 409 13.21 30.90 6.82
C LYS A 409 13.86 30.38 5.53
N ALA A 410 13.85 29.07 5.28
CA ALA A 410 14.48 28.48 4.10
C ALA A 410 13.78 28.93 2.80
N LYS A 411 14.56 29.43 1.84
CA LYS A 411 14.07 29.77 0.50
C LYS A 411 14.20 28.55 -0.40
N LEU A 412 13.07 28.05 -0.90
CA LEU A 412 13.04 26.90 -1.80
C LEU A 412 13.08 27.35 -3.27
N PRO A 413 13.79 26.62 -4.16
CA PRO A 413 13.93 26.99 -5.57
C PRO A 413 12.58 26.91 -6.29
N VAL A 414 12.36 27.82 -7.24
CA VAL A 414 11.16 27.86 -8.09
C VAL A 414 11.62 27.72 -9.54
N ALA A 415 11.04 26.77 -10.26
CA ALA A 415 11.28 26.54 -11.67
C ALA A 415 10.58 27.62 -12.52
N GLU A 416 11.13 27.88 -13.70
CA GLU A 416 10.56 28.80 -14.69
C GLU A 416 9.13 28.40 -15.11
N ALA A 417 8.38 29.37 -15.62
CA ALA A 417 7.03 29.15 -16.09
C ALA A 417 6.98 28.17 -17.28
N ASP A 418 5.94 27.34 -17.32
CA ASP A 418 5.75 26.36 -18.40
C ASP A 418 5.71 26.99 -19.80
N PRO A 419 6.16 26.32 -20.86
CA PRO A 419 5.92 26.78 -22.23
C PRO A 419 4.44 26.64 -22.61
N LEU A 420 3.91 27.60 -23.36
CA LEU A 420 2.50 27.65 -23.79
C LEU A 420 2.24 26.81 -25.06
N VAL A 421 2.53 25.50 -25.01
CA VAL A 421 2.43 24.56 -26.14
C VAL A 421 1.60 23.31 -25.80
N GLY A 422 1.07 22.65 -26.84
CA GLY A 422 0.38 21.34 -26.75
C GLY A 422 -1.16 21.40 -26.62
N PRO A 423 -1.91 20.38 -27.08
CA PRO A 423 -3.37 20.32 -26.95
C PRO A 423 -3.83 20.07 -25.50
N PRO A 424 -5.07 20.45 -25.12
CA PRO A 424 -5.61 20.20 -23.78
C PRO A 424 -6.08 18.74 -23.61
N LEU A 425 -5.19 17.77 -23.88
CA LEU A 425 -5.50 16.36 -23.61
C LEU A 425 -5.49 16.14 -22.11
N VAL A 426 -6.58 15.59 -21.59
CA VAL A 426 -6.76 15.31 -20.17
C VAL A 426 -7.31 13.90 -19.96
N THR A 427 -6.92 13.30 -18.85
CA THR A 427 -7.38 11.96 -18.42
C THR A 427 -8.50 12.02 -17.39
N CYS A 428 -8.67 13.17 -16.73
CA CYS A 428 -9.68 13.40 -15.72
C CYS A 428 -11.10 13.26 -16.27
N LYS A 429 -12.00 12.84 -15.37
CA LYS A 429 -13.39 12.57 -15.73
C LYS A 429 -14.26 13.83 -15.73
N ALA A 430 -13.83 14.87 -15.02
CA ALA A 430 -14.48 16.17 -15.00
C ALA A 430 -13.48 17.28 -14.67
N TRP A 431 -13.66 18.47 -15.25
CA TRP A 431 -12.88 19.66 -14.92
C TRP A 431 -13.65 20.95 -15.12
N ALA A 432 -13.23 22.01 -14.43
CA ALA A 432 -13.83 23.35 -14.52
C ALA A 432 -12.76 24.44 -14.36
N ILE A 433 -12.88 25.50 -15.14
CA ILE A 433 -12.07 26.71 -15.07
C ILE A 433 -12.97 27.88 -14.69
N ALA A 434 -12.58 28.62 -13.66
CA ALA A 434 -13.23 29.88 -13.26
C ALA A 434 -12.24 31.03 -13.24
N ASP A 435 -12.72 32.24 -13.48
CA ASP A 435 -11.94 33.47 -13.34
C ASP A 435 -11.66 33.73 -11.86
N ALA A 436 -10.38 33.86 -11.49
CA ALA A 436 -10.00 33.99 -10.09
C ALA A 436 -10.33 35.37 -9.48
N LYS A 437 -10.66 36.38 -10.31
CA LYS A 437 -11.02 37.73 -9.85
C LYS A 437 -12.52 37.88 -9.61
N THR A 438 -13.33 37.25 -10.46
CA THR A 438 -14.79 37.41 -10.47
C THR A 438 -15.55 36.17 -9.99
N GLY A 439 -14.89 35.01 -9.91
CA GLY A 439 -15.51 33.74 -9.57
C GLY A 439 -16.40 33.17 -10.68
N LYS A 440 -16.48 33.84 -11.84
CA LYS A 440 -17.31 33.41 -12.97
C LYS A 440 -16.75 32.11 -13.57
N LEU A 441 -17.58 31.09 -13.70
CA LEU A 441 -17.26 29.89 -14.46
C LEU A 441 -17.03 30.27 -15.93
N LEU A 442 -15.89 29.86 -16.48
CA LEU A 442 -15.47 30.21 -17.85
C LEU A 442 -15.65 29.04 -18.81
N LYS A 443 -15.21 27.84 -18.42
CA LYS A 443 -15.26 26.64 -19.27
C LYS A 443 -15.17 25.38 -18.41
N GLY A 444 -15.70 24.26 -18.89
CA GLY A 444 -15.66 22.98 -18.18
C GLY A 444 -15.94 21.81 -19.11
N SER A 445 -15.71 20.62 -18.58
CA SER A 445 -16.17 19.36 -19.16
C SER A 445 -16.72 18.50 -18.03
N GLN A 446 -17.98 18.07 -18.14
CA GLN A 446 -18.68 17.32 -17.10
C GLN A 446 -18.62 18.04 -15.75
N GLU A 447 -18.60 19.38 -15.77
CA GLU A 447 -18.33 20.22 -14.62
C GLU A 447 -19.42 20.14 -13.54
N THR A 448 -20.64 19.74 -13.92
CA THR A 448 -21.79 19.52 -13.05
C THR A 448 -21.97 18.06 -12.64
N ASP A 449 -21.13 17.13 -13.11
CA ASP A 449 -21.22 15.72 -12.72
C ASP A 449 -20.84 15.55 -11.25
N SER A 450 -21.71 14.88 -10.49
CA SER A 450 -21.42 14.55 -9.10
C SER A 450 -20.30 13.51 -9.01
N ARG A 451 -19.26 13.80 -8.24
CA ARG A 451 -18.06 12.96 -8.04
C ARG A 451 -17.67 12.88 -6.57
N ASP A 452 -17.00 11.79 -6.20
CA ASP A 452 -16.20 11.76 -4.98
C ASP A 452 -15.02 12.72 -5.13
N ILE A 453 -14.72 13.51 -4.10
CA ILE A 453 -13.79 14.65 -4.21
C ILE A 453 -12.52 14.52 -3.36
N ALA A 454 -12.41 13.45 -2.59
CA ALA A 454 -11.26 13.18 -1.73
C ALA A 454 -10.88 14.39 -0.85
N SER A 455 -9.59 14.59 -0.57
CA SER A 455 -9.09 15.65 0.30
C SER A 455 -9.34 17.09 -0.18
N THR A 456 -9.90 17.34 -1.37
CA THR A 456 -10.33 18.71 -1.73
C THR A 456 -11.43 19.20 -0.77
N THR A 457 -12.11 18.29 -0.07
CA THR A 457 -12.96 18.55 1.10
C THR A 457 -12.31 19.47 2.14
N LYS A 458 -10.99 19.37 2.35
CA LYS A 458 -10.27 20.17 3.36
C LYS A 458 -10.25 21.67 3.04
N ILE A 459 -10.55 22.07 1.80
CA ILE A 459 -10.76 23.48 1.45
C ILE A 459 -11.93 24.04 2.27
N MET A 460 -13.04 23.30 2.40
CA MET A 460 -14.19 23.71 3.19
C MET A 460 -13.86 23.75 4.68
N THR A 461 -13.14 22.75 5.18
CA THR A 461 -12.68 22.70 6.58
C THR A 461 -11.81 23.90 6.93
N ALA A 462 -10.81 24.22 6.09
CA ALA A 462 -9.97 25.39 6.27
C ALA A 462 -10.76 26.70 6.11
N TYR A 463 -11.66 26.77 5.13
CA TYR A 463 -12.48 27.95 4.87
C TYR A 463 -13.37 28.32 6.07
N LEU A 464 -14.05 27.35 6.68
CA LEU A 464 -14.85 27.59 7.88
C LEU A 464 -14.03 28.13 9.05
N VAL A 465 -12.89 27.48 9.35
CA VAL A 465 -12.01 27.89 10.45
C VAL A 465 -11.46 29.28 10.21
N LEU A 466 -11.00 29.57 8.98
CA LEU A 466 -10.40 30.86 8.64
C LEU A 466 -11.42 31.99 8.53
N ARG A 467 -12.63 31.73 8.01
CA ARG A 467 -13.72 32.70 8.00
C ARG A 467 -14.10 33.09 9.43
N HIS A 468 -14.23 32.11 10.33
CA HIS A 468 -14.47 32.39 11.75
C HIS A 468 -13.32 33.21 12.38
N ALA A 469 -12.07 32.89 12.02
CA ALA A 469 -10.90 33.61 12.50
C ALA A 469 -10.73 35.05 11.94
N GLU A 470 -11.46 35.46 10.89
CA GLU A 470 -11.49 36.87 10.47
C GLU A 470 -12.25 37.74 11.49
N GLU A 471 -13.30 37.18 12.09
CA GLU A 471 -14.10 37.84 13.14
C GLU A 471 -13.49 37.63 14.54
N HIS A 472 -12.86 36.47 14.75
CA HIS A 472 -12.30 36.02 16.03
C HIS A 472 -10.82 35.64 15.91
N PRO A 473 -9.90 36.60 15.65
CA PRO A 473 -8.50 36.30 15.38
C PRO A 473 -7.77 35.58 16.51
N GLU A 474 -8.25 35.67 17.75
CA GLU A 474 -7.73 34.97 18.92
C GLU A 474 -7.81 33.44 18.81
N VAL A 475 -8.78 32.90 18.06
CA VAL A 475 -8.97 31.44 17.93
C VAL A 475 -7.76 30.75 17.31
N LEU A 476 -6.96 31.48 16.51
CA LEU A 476 -5.77 30.95 15.87
C LEU A 476 -4.66 30.63 16.88
N LYS A 477 -4.67 31.29 18.04
CA LYS A 477 -3.72 31.06 19.14
C LYS A 477 -4.21 30.01 20.13
N GLU A 478 -5.45 29.54 20.00
CA GLU A 478 -5.97 28.50 20.88
C GLU A 478 -5.26 27.17 20.62
N THR A 479 -4.97 26.46 21.71
CA THR A 479 -4.35 25.13 21.66
C THR A 479 -5.41 24.05 21.43
N VAL A 480 -5.18 23.23 20.41
CA VAL A 480 -5.95 22.01 20.13
C VAL A 480 -5.19 20.82 20.73
N THR A 481 -5.86 20.02 21.55
CA THR A 481 -5.32 18.73 22.02
C THR A 481 -5.89 17.62 21.16
N PHE A 482 -5.02 16.79 20.60
CA PHE A 482 -5.45 15.71 19.72
C PHE A 482 -6.18 14.61 20.48
N SER A 483 -7.38 14.27 19.99
CA SER A 483 -8.16 13.15 20.49
C SER A 483 -7.67 11.81 19.93
N ASP A 484 -8.02 10.70 20.58
CA ASP A 484 -7.82 9.36 20.02
C ASP A 484 -8.52 9.19 18.66
N ARG A 485 -9.65 9.88 18.47
CA ARG A 485 -10.41 9.83 17.21
C ARG A 485 -9.62 10.49 16.08
N ALA A 486 -9.04 11.66 16.33
CA ALA A 486 -8.18 12.34 15.37
C ALA A 486 -6.97 11.49 14.99
N ASP A 487 -6.19 10.98 15.97
CA ASP A 487 -4.99 10.16 15.71
C ASP A 487 -5.31 8.86 14.96
N ARG A 488 -6.44 8.21 15.28
CA ARG A 488 -6.86 6.95 14.61
C ARG A 488 -7.50 7.16 13.24
N THR A 489 -7.68 8.40 12.79
CA THR A 489 -8.26 8.67 11.47
C THR A 489 -7.28 8.29 10.38
N GLY A 490 -7.56 7.21 9.64
CA GLY A 490 -6.69 6.68 8.60
C GLY A 490 -6.55 7.58 7.36
N GLY A 491 -5.58 7.27 6.50
CA GLY A 491 -5.24 8.03 5.30
C GLY A 491 -4.07 8.99 5.52
N SER A 492 -3.98 10.06 4.72
CA SER A 492 -2.96 11.10 4.89
C SER A 492 -3.02 11.71 6.28
N SER A 493 -1.87 11.96 6.91
CA SER A 493 -1.77 12.39 8.31
C SER A 493 -0.74 13.50 8.50
N ALA A 494 -1.03 14.42 9.42
CA ALA A 494 -0.09 15.40 9.95
C ALA A 494 0.92 14.78 10.94
N LYS A 495 0.79 13.48 11.23
CA LYS A 495 1.60 12.69 12.18
C LYS A 495 1.57 13.27 13.59
N ILE A 496 0.44 13.79 14.03
CA ILE A 496 0.23 14.28 15.41
C ILE A 496 -0.53 13.19 16.18
N ARG A 497 -0.08 12.90 17.41
CA ARG A 497 -0.57 11.80 18.23
C ARG A 497 -1.59 12.24 19.28
N ALA A 498 -2.41 11.30 19.73
CA ALA A 498 -3.36 11.55 20.81
C ALA A 498 -2.65 12.13 22.05
N GLY A 499 -3.21 13.21 22.60
CA GLY A 499 -2.65 13.97 23.71
C GLY A 499 -1.58 15.00 23.33
N GLU A 500 -1.06 14.99 22.10
CA GLU A 500 -0.19 16.07 21.62
C GLU A 500 -1.00 17.35 21.34
N ARG A 501 -0.31 18.48 21.43
CA ARG A 501 -0.90 19.82 21.42
C ARG A 501 -0.17 20.75 20.46
N LEU A 502 -0.96 21.60 19.79
CA LEU A 502 -0.51 22.69 18.94
C LEU A 502 -1.61 23.75 18.79
N THR A 503 -1.26 24.96 18.34
CA THR A 503 -2.25 26.00 18.09
C THR A 503 -3.07 25.71 16.83
N VAL A 504 -4.25 26.31 16.71
CA VAL A 504 -5.06 26.25 15.47
C VAL A 504 -4.26 26.77 14.27
N GLU A 505 -3.49 27.85 14.44
CA GLU A 505 -2.63 28.42 13.39
C GLU A 505 -1.64 27.39 12.83
N GLU A 506 -1.00 26.63 13.72
CA GLU A 506 -0.07 25.56 13.36
C GLU A 506 -0.80 24.37 12.73
N LEU A 507 -1.96 24.02 13.28
CA LEU A 507 -2.74 22.88 12.81
C LEU A 507 -3.28 23.07 11.39
N LEU A 508 -3.54 24.31 10.97
CA LEU A 508 -3.90 24.62 9.59
C LEU A 508 -2.78 24.29 8.59
N TYR A 509 -1.50 24.34 8.99
CA TYR A 509 -0.41 23.79 8.17
C TYR A 509 -0.49 22.28 8.07
N GLY A 510 -0.71 21.58 9.20
CA GLY A 510 -0.92 20.12 9.23
C GLY A 510 -2.13 19.68 8.40
N LEU A 511 -3.16 20.52 8.31
CA LEU A 511 -4.32 20.30 7.45
C LEU A 511 -3.97 20.45 5.97
N MET A 512 -3.32 21.55 5.59
CA MET A 512 -3.21 21.98 4.19
C MET A 512 -1.99 21.41 3.46
N LEU A 513 -0.84 21.29 4.14
CA LEU A 513 0.42 20.88 3.52
C LEU A 513 0.48 19.36 3.29
N PRO A 514 0.55 18.52 4.35
CA PRO A 514 0.62 17.06 4.20
C PRO A 514 -0.76 16.43 3.98
N SER A 515 -1.81 17.27 3.93
CA SER A 515 -3.20 16.83 3.78
C SER A 515 -3.73 16.00 4.96
N GLY A 516 -3.38 16.35 6.21
CA GLY A 516 -3.71 15.57 7.41
C GLY A 516 -5.21 15.38 7.65
N ASN A 517 -5.66 14.12 7.65
CA ASN A 517 -7.03 13.73 8.01
C ASN A 517 -7.26 13.89 9.52
N ASP A 518 -6.28 13.46 10.31
CA ASP A 518 -6.15 13.69 11.75
C ASP A 518 -6.33 15.17 12.10
N ALA A 519 -5.64 16.08 11.39
CA ALA A 519 -5.79 17.51 11.56
C ALA A 519 -7.20 18.03 11.23
N SER A 520 -7.85 17.44 10.22
CA SER A 520 -9.23 17.81 9.86
C SER A 520 -10.23 17.44 10.95
N VAL A 521 -10.09 16.24 11.53
CA VAL A 521 -10.95 15.77 12.61
C VAL A 521 -10.72 16.60 13.86
N ALA A 522 -9.46 16.85 14.23
CA ALA A 522 -9.13 17.68 15.38
C ALA A 522 -9.71 19.11 15.26
N LEU A 523 -9.59 19.75 14.09
CA LEU A 523 -10.21 21.06 13.85
C LEU A 523 -11.73 20.98 13.91
N ALA A 524 -12.34 19.95 13.32
CA ALA A 524 -13.79 19.80 13.35
C ALA A 524 -14.33 19.60 14.77
N GLU A 525 -13.67 18.77 15.59
CA GLU A 525 -14.00 18.57 16.99
C GLU A 525 -13.85 19.87 17.80
N HIS A 526 -12.80 20.66 17.52
CA HIS A 526 -12.52 21.91 18.22
C HIS A 526 -13.51 23.04 17.86
N PHE A 527 -13.92 23.15 16.60
CA PHE A 527 -14.77 24.25 16.12
C PHE A 527 -16.26 23.90 16.03
N GLY A 528 -16.64 22.62 16.03
CA GLY A 528 -18.01 22.17 15.78
C GLY A 528 -19.07 22.90 16.60
N LYS A 529 -18.86 22.99 17.93
CA LYS A 529 -19.80 23.65 18.84
C LYS A 529 -19.90 25.16 18.60
N ARG A 530 -18.83 25.81 18.16
CA ARG A 530 -18.80 27.25 17.88
C ARG A 530 -19.54 27.61 16.59
N LEU A 531 -19.55 26.69 15.64
CA LEU A 531 -20.19 26.87 14.33
C LEU A 531 -21.63 26.35 14.28
N ALA A 532 -22.13 25.78 15.39
CA ALA A 532 -23.53 25.38 15.55
C ALA A 532 -24.44 26.61 15.63
N THR A 533 -25.62 26.54 15.02
CA THR A 533 -26.56 27.67 14.90
C THR A 533 -27.77 27.56 15.83
N ASP A 534 -28.02 26.38 16.42
CA ASP A 534 -29.17 26.16 17.31
C ASP A 534 -28.75 25.43 18.60
N GLN A 535 -29.39 25.77 19.73
CA GLN A 535 -29.11 25.10 21.01
C GLN A 535 -29.60 23.64 21.04
N SER A 536 -30.46 23.25 20.11
CA SER A 536 -30.88 21.85 19.90
C SER A 536 -29.80 20.96 19.27
N ASP A 537 -28.73 21.55 18.74
CA ASP A 537 -27.56 20.81 18.24
C ASP A 537 -26.76 20.25 19.45
N SER A 538 -27.35 19.52 20.39
CA SER A 538 -26.61 18.93 21.53
C SER A 538 -25.80 17.68 21.16
N GLY A 539 -25.36 17.59 19.90
CA GLY A 539 -24.69 16.42 19.30
C GLY A 539 -23.16 16.43 19.40
N ASP A 540 -22.53 15.42 18.78
CA ASP A 540 -21.07 15.33 18.66
C ASP A 540 -20.51 16.58 17.94
N PRO A 541 -19.49 17.27 18.47
CA PRO A 541 -18.87 18.42 17.79
C PRO A 541 -18.46 18.14 16.34
N LEU A 542 -18.01 16.93 16.04
CA LEU A 542 -17.68 16.55 14.67
C LEU A 542 -18.91 16.64 13.74
N ASP A 543 -20.07 16.18 14.19
CA ASP A 543 -21.31 16.22 13.42
C ASP A 543 -21.82 17.65 13.24
N GLN A 544 -21.71 18.49 14.28
CA GLN A 544 -22.03 19.92 14.20
C GLN A 544 -21.16 20.64 13.16
N PHE A 545 -19.87 20.30 13.11
CA PHE A 545 -18.96 20.85 12.10
C PHE A 545 -19.36 20.40 10.69
N ILE A 546 -19.70 19.13 10.50
CA ILE A 546 -20.19 18.62 9.20
C ILE A 546 -21.49 19.32 8.79
N ALA A 547 -22.40 19.60 9.73
CA ALA A 547 -23.60 20.40 9.47
C ALA A 547 -23.23 21.83 9.01
N ALA A 548 -22.27 22.47 9.66
CA ALA A 548 -21.76 23.77 9.25
C ALA A 548 -21.13 23.75 7.85
N MET A 549 -20.40 22.68 7.49
CA MET A 549 -19.85 22.51 6.13
C MET A 549 -20.95 22.47 5.07
N ASN A 550 -22.07 21.80 5.34
CA ASN A 550 -23.18 21.71 4.39
C ASN A 550 -23.96 23.04 4.31
N ARG A 551 -24.21 23.73 5.43
CA ARG A 551 -24.79 25.09 5.41
C ARG A 551 -23.92 26.05 4.61
N MET A 552 -22.60 25.99 4.79
CA MET A 552 -21.66 26.81 4.04
C MET A 552 -21.68 26.50 2.54
N ALA A 553 -21.84 25.23 2.17
CA ALA A 553 -22.02 24.84 0.78
C ALA A 553 -23.28 25.50 0.19
N GLU A 554 -24.39 25.51 0.93
CA GLU A 554 -25.62 26.20 0.52
C GLU A 554 -25.44 27.72 0.39
N GLU A 555 -24.81 28.37 1.38
CA GLU A 555 -24.48 29.81 1.36
C GLU A 555 -23.64 30.20 0.13
N LEU A 556 -22.67 29.37 -0.25
CA LEU A 556 -21.83 29.59 -1.42
C LEU A 556 -22.49 29.17 -2.75
N GLY A 557 -23.74 28.70 -2.72
CA GLY A 557 -24.45 28.25 -3.92
C GLY A 557 -23.91 26.95 -4.52
N MET A 558 -23.27 26.11 -3.71
CA MET A 558 -22.73 24.80 -4.08
C MET A 558 -23.82 23.71 -4.07
N LYS A 559 -24.78 23.83 -4.99
CA LYS A 559 -26.05 23.07 -4.99
C LYS A 559 -25.89 21.55 -5.14
N ASN A 560 -24.75 21.08 -5.62
CA ASN A 560 -24.49 19.67 -5.89
C ASN A 560 -23.44 19.08 -4.93
N THR A 561 -23.27 19.73 -3.77
CA THR A 561 -22.26 19.37 -2.77
C THR A 561 -22.89 18.87 -1.48
N THR A 562 -22.41 17.74 -0.98
CA THR A 562 -22.75 17.22 0.34
C THR A 562 -21.51 16.69 1.03
N TYR A 563 -21.26 17.18 2.25
CA TYR A 563 -20.18 16.73 3.11
C TYR A 563 -20.68 15.69 4.13
N LYS A 564 -19.87 14.65 4.37
CA LYS A 564 -20.14 13.57 5.35
C LYS A 564 -19.00 13.38 6.35
N ASN A 565 -17.88 14.06 6.13
CA ASN A 565 -16.72 14.10 7.00
C ASN A 565 -15.85 15.30 6.60
N PRO A 566 -14.95 15.79 7.48
CA PRO A 566 -14.14 16.99 7.23
C PRO A 566 -12.87 16.72 6.42
N HIS A 567 -12.51 15.46 6.17
CA HIS A 567 -11.22 15.10 5.60
C HIS A 567 -11.28 14.62 4.15
N GLY A 568 -12.40 14.06 3.68
CA GLY A 568 -12.53 13.57 2.30
C GLY A 568 -12.42 12.07 2.10
N LEU A 569 -12.48 11.23 3.15
CA LEU A 569 -12.51 9.77 2.90
C LEU A 569 -13.86 9.39 2.30
N THR A 570 -13.86 8.36 1.47
CA THR A 570 -15.06 7.89 0.77
C THR A 570 -16.16 7.54 1.77
N ALA A 571 -17.30 8.20 1.62
CA ALA A 571 -18.51 7.93 2.39
C ALA A 571 -19.72 8.10 1.47
N ARG A 572 -20.77 7.29 1.69
CA ARG A 572 -21.97 7.36 0.84
C ARG A 572 -22.59 8.76 0.92
N GLY A 573 -22.74 9.39 -0.24
CA GLY A 573 -23.28 10.75 -0.36
C GLY A 573 -22.27 11.86 0.00
N HIS A 574 -20.98 11.55 0.12
CA HIS A 574 -19.92 12.56 0.20
C HIS A 574 -19.45 12.95 -1.20
N ARG A 575 -20.05 13.98 -1.79
CA ARG A 575 -19.84 14.32 -3.21
C ARG A 575 -19.86 15.82 -3.44
N SER A 576 -19.29 16.24 -4.55
CA SER A 576 -19.38 17.60 -5.10
C SER A 576 -19.20 17.54 -6.62
N THR A 577 -19.05 18.69 -7.26
CA THR A 577 -18.87 18.86 -8.70
C THR A 577 -17.66 19.75 -8.96
N ALA A 578 -17.13 19.74 -10.18
CA ALA A 578 -16.01 20.62 -10.51
C ALA A 578 -16.43 22.10 -10.43
N GLU A 579 -17.65 22.42 -10.88
CA GLU A 579 -18.22 23.76 -10.76
C GLU A 579 -18.31 24.22 -9.30
N ASP A 580 -18.90 23.42 -8.41
CA ASP A 580 -19.06 23.83 -7.00
C ASP A 580 -17.71 24.04 -6.31
N LEU A 581 -16.71 23.20 -6.61
CA LEU A 581 -15.37 23.40 -6.09
C LEU A 581 -14.70 24.67 -6.59
N THR A 582 -15.04 25.18 -7.79
CA THR A 582 -14.55 26.50 -8.22
C THR A 582 -15.13 27.63 -7.36
N LYS A 583 -16.40 27.53 -6.95
CA LYS A 583 -17.05 28.52 -6.05
C LYS A 583 -16.38 28.52 -4.68
N LEU A 584 -16.17 27.34 -4.11
CA LEU A 584 -15.48 27.19 -2.83
C LEU A 584 -14.05 27.72 -2.89
N ALA A 585 -13.30 27.36 -3.92
CA ALA A 585 -11.94 27.85 -4.09
C ALA A 585 -11.91 29.38 -4.25
N PHE A 586 -12.84 29.95 -5.03
CA PHE A 586 -12.95 31.40 -5.22
C PHE A 586 -13.21 32.12 -3.89
N ALA A 587 -14.16 31.62 -3.09
CA ALA A 587 -14.45 32.17 -1.77
C ALA A 587 -13.24 32.05 -0.84
N ALA A 588 -12.57 30.89 -0.83
CA ALA A 588 -11.43 30.65 0.03
C ALA A 588 -10.22 31.52 -0.31
N ILE A 589 -9.90 31.75 -1.60
CA ILE A 589 -8.75 32.60 -1.98
C ILE A 589 -8.97 34.08 -1.68
N GLN A 590 -10.19 34.53 -1.38
CA GLN A 590 -10.40 35.90 -0.90
C GLN A 590 -9.76 36.10 0.48
N LEU A 591 -9.74 35.06 1.31
CA LEU A 591 -9.13 35.10 2.64
C LEU A 591 -7.59 35.20 2.53
N PRO A 592 -6.97 36.30 3.01
CA PRO A 592 -5.50 36.45 2.95
C PRO A 592 -4.76 35.31 3.65
N LYS A 593 -5.27 34.82 4.78
CA LYS A 593 -4.68 33.69 5.51
C LYS A 593 -4.77 32.39 4.73
N PHE A 594 -5.88 32.12 4.03
CA PHE A 594 -5.98 30.92 3.20
C PHE A 594 -4.92 30.94 2.09
N ARG A 595 -4.76 32.09 1.41
CA ARG A 595 -3.69 32.30 0.42
C ARG A 595 -2.30 32.07 1.01
N HIS A 596 -2.07 32.47 2.26
CA HIS A 596 -0.82 32.20 2.95
C HIS A 596 -0.58 30.69 3.07
N TYR A 597 -1.48 29.93 3.70
CA TYR A 597 -1.32 28.49 3.89
C TYR A 597 -1.14 27.70 2.59
N ILE A 598 -1.93 28.00 1.55
CA ILE A 598 -1.86 27.24 0.29
C ILE A 598 -0.59 27.53 -0.51
N ASN A 599 0.06 28.68 -0.29
CA ASN A 599 1.32 29.04 -0.96
C ASN A 599 2.54 28.66 -0.12
N THR A 600 2.36 28.16 1.11
CA THR A 600 3.44 27.63 1.92
C THR A 600 3.83 26.24 1.43
N ARG A 601 5.09 26.10 0.98
CA ARG A 601 5.65 24.84 0.47
C ARG A 601 6.14 23.91 1.57
N GLN A 602 6.59 24.46 2.69
CA GLN A 602 6.97 23.71 3.86
C GLN A 602 6.76 24.53 5.13
N HIS A 603 6.51 23.87 6.25
CA HIS A 603 6.36 24.50 7.54
C HIS A 603 6.91 23.58 8.63
N GLY A 604 7.74 24.11 9.51
CA GLY A 604 8.24 23.46 10.70
C GLY A 604 7.54 23.99 11.94
N CYS A 605 7.23 23.12 12.88
CA CYS A 605 6.68 23.51 14.18
C CYS A 605 7.11 22.56 15.29
N THR A 606 6.91 22.99 16.55
CA THR A 606 7.19 22.18 17.74
C THR A 606 5.87 21.76 18.38
N LEU A 607 5.69 20.45 18.54
CA LEU A 607 4.54 19.85 19.22
C LEU A 607 4.89 19.61 20.68
N GLU A 608 3.91 19.74 21.57
CA GLU A 608 4.03 19.39 22.98
C GLU A 608 3.22 18.12 23.28
N GLY A 609 3.85 17.13 23.89
CA GLY A 609 3.22 15.87 24.29
C GLY A 609 2.59 15.91 25.68
N PRO A 610 1.77 14.90 26.03
CA PRO A 610 1.04 14.86 27.29
C PRO A 610 1.93 14.79 28.53
N SER A 611 3.15 14.24 28.41
CA SER A 611 4.14 14.20 29.50
C SER A 611 5.09 15.42 29.50
N GLY A 612 4.79 16.46 28.72
CA GLY A 612 5.63 17.65 28.58
C GLY A 612 6.85 17.47 27.67
N TYR A 613 6.98 16.34 26.95
CA TYR A 613 8.01 16.23 25.92
C TYR A 613 7.71 17.19 24.78
N GLN A 614 8.75 17.64 24.09
CA GLN A 614 8.61 18.42 22.86
C GLN A 614 9.28 17.71 21.69
N ARG A 615 8.66 17.78 20.51
CA ARG A 615 9.29 17.31 19.28
C ARG A 615 8.97 18.24 18.12
N ASN A 616 9.97 18.47 17.29
CA ASN A 616 9.79 19.23 16.06
C ASN A 616 9.19 18.33 14.97
N ILE A 617 8.37 18.93 14.11
CA ILE A 617 7.79 18.28 12.93
C ILE A 617 7.95 19.20 11.72
N LEU A 618 8.15 18.58 10.56
CA LEU A 618 8.21 19.25 9.27
C LEU A 618 7.05 18.76 8.41
N TRP A 619 6.25 19.68 7.92
CA TRP A 619 5.24 19.42 6.91
C TRP A 619 5.66 19.99 5.57
N LYS A 620 5.42 19.24 4.50
CA LYS A 620 5.65 19.65 3.12
C LYS A 620 4.34 19.64 2.36
N ASN A 621 4.17 20.61 1.47
CA ASN A 621 2.97 20.73 0.66
C ASN A 621 2.92 19.62 -0.41
N THR A 622 1.80 18.92 -0.46
CA THR A 622 1.56 17.86 -1.46
C THR A 622 1.36 18.40 -2.88
N ASN A 623 1.05 19.68 -3.08
CA ASN A 623 0.84 20.27 -4.40
C ASN A 623 2.17 20.61 -5.08
N GLN A 624 2.56 19.80 -6.07
CA GLN A 624 3.80 19.95 -6.81
C GLN A 624 3.84 21.20 -7.71
N LEU A 625 2.69 21.80 -8.05
CA LEU A 625 2.66 23.00 -8.89
C LEU A 625 3.32 24.22 -8.22
N LEU A 626 3.35 24.28 -6.88
CA LEU A 626 3.96 25.38 -6.11
C LEU A 626 5.47 25.56 -6.36
N GLY A 627 6.13 24.56 -6.94
CA GLY A 627 7.53 24.65 -7.34
C GLY A 627 7.74 25.33 -8.70
N ILE A 628 6.68 25.79 -9.37
CA ILE A 628 6.75 26.30 -10.75
C ILE A 628 6.15 27.72 -10.79
N GLN A 629 6.84 28.65 -11.44
CA GLN A 629 6.37 30.02 -11.59
C GLN A 629 5.01 30.08 -12.30
N GLY A 630 4.12 30.92 -11.78
CA GLY A 630 2.78 31.14 -12.32
C GLY A 630 1.69 30.26 -11.69
N PHE A 631 2.04 29.34 -10.79
CA PHE A 631 1.07 28.55 -10.04
C PHE A 631 1.03 28.96 -8.56
N GLN A 632 -0.18 28.88 -8.02
CA GLN A 632 -0.50 28.99 -6.62
C GLN A 632 -1.17 27.67 -6.18
N GLY A 633 -1.30 27.48 -4.86
CA GLY A 633 -1.75 26.22 -4.28
C GLY A 633 -3.20 25.85 -4.62
N VAL A 634 -3.78 25.04 -3.74
CA VAL A 634 -5.14 25.08 -3.18
C VAL A 634 -5.24 23.72 -2.49
N LYS A 635 -5.54 22.63 -3.21
CA LYS A 635 -5.61 21.31 -2.56
C LYS A 635 -5.62 20.13 -3.52
N THR A 636 -4.76 19.16 -3.25
CA THR A 636 -4.77 17.80 -3.82
C THR A 636 -5.78 16.88 -3.11
N GLY A 637 -6.30 15.87 -3.79
CA GLY A 637 -7.06 14.79 -3.14
C GLY A 637 -6.99 13.46 -3.90
N THR A 638 -6.94 12.33 -3.18
CA THR A 638 -6.95 10.99 -3.79
C THR A 638 -7.72 10.02 -2.90
N THR A 639 -8.63 9.26 -3.49
CA THR A 639 -9.15 7.99 -2.94
C THR A 639 -9.39 7.04 -4.11
N SER A 640 -9.53 5.74 -3.83
CA SER A 640 -9.85 4.77 -4.90
C SER A 640 -11.17 5.10 -5.62
N ALA A 641 -12.14 5.68 -4.92
CA ALA A 641 -13.42 6.09 -5.51
C ALA A 641 -13.33 7.41 -6.30
N ALA A 642 -12.61 8.40 -5.78
CA ALA A 642 -12.47 9.72 -6.40
C ALA A 642 -11.51 9.70 -7.60
N GLY A 643 -10.53 8.79 -7.62
CA GLY A 643 -9.33 8.95 -8.45
C GLY A 643 -8.48 10.11 -7.96
N ALA A 644 -7.60 10.63 -8.82
CA ALA A 644 -6.74 11.75 -8.48
C ALA A 644 -7.41 13.10 -8.80
N CYS A 645 -7.55 13.95 -7.79
CA CYS A 645 -8.19 15.27 -7.87
C CYS A 645 -7.19 16.39 -7.54
N LEU A 646 -7.37 17.55 -8.16
CA LEU A 646 -6.63 18.77 -7.85
C LEU A 646 -7.53 19.99 -8.02
N VAL A 647 -7.61 20.82 -6.98
CA VAL A 647 -8.01 22.22 -7.11
C VAL A 647 -6.73 23.04 -7.07
N SER A 648 -6.60 23.98 -7.99
CA SER A 648 -5.42 24.82 -8.12
C SER A 648 -5.81 26.24 -8.53
N TRP A 649 -4.92 27.19 -8.27
CA TRP A 649 -5.01 28.57 -8.74
C TRP A 649 -3.73 28.90 -9.50
N GLY A 650 -3.82 29.62 -10.61
CA GLY A 650 -2.67 30.00 -11.42
C GLY A 650 -2.84 31.39 -12.02
N THR A 651 -1.74 32.13 -12.15
CA THR A 651 -1.69 33.44 -12.78
C THR A 651 -0.53 33.53 -13.75
N ARG A 652 -0.84 33.91 -14.99
CA ARG A 652 0.17 34.26 -15.99
C ARG A 652 -0.27 35.51 -16.73
N ASP A 653 0.63 36.48 -16.81
CA ASP A 653 0.36 37.82 -17.32
C ASP A 653 -0.89 38.40 -16.61
N GLU A 654 -1.91 38.83 -17.36
CA GLU A 654 -3.15 39.36 -16.78
C GLU A 654 -4.20 38.27 -16.45
N SER A 655 -3.95 37.02 -16.85
CA SER A 655 -4.91 35.91 -16.74
C SER A 655 -4.71 35.09 -15.47
N SER A 656 -5.64 35.26 -14.52
CA SER A 656 -5.68 34.52 -13.26
C SER A 656 -6.90 33.61 -13.21
N ILE A 657 -6.70 32.30 -13.08
CA ILE A 657 -7.79 31.31 -13.09
C ILE A 657 -7.68 30.29 -11.96
N ILE A 658 -8.83 29.82 -11.51
CA ILE A 658 -8.98 28.63 -10.67
C ILE A 658 -9.27 27.46 -11.60
N LEU A 659 -8.55 26.35 -11.41
CA LEU A 659 -8.76 25.12 -12.14
C LEU A 659 -9.05 23.97 -11.19
N VAL A 660 -10.14 23.25 -11.48
CA VAL A 660 -10.52 22.01 -10.80
C VAL A 660 -10.41 20.85 -11.77
N VAL A 661 -9.75 19.78 -11.34
CA VAL A 661 -9.59 18.49 -12.03
C VAL A 661 -10.08 17.38 -11.10
N LEU A 662 -11.04 16.57 -11.54
CA LEU A 662 -11.62 15.46 -10.77
C LEU A 662 -11.47 14.12 -11.49
N GLY A 663 -10.92 13.14 -10.78
CA GLY A 663 -10.82 11.76 -11.25
C GLY A 663 -9.83 11.52 -12.38
N ALA A 664 -8.67 12.17 -12.35
CA ALA A 664 -7.53 11.79 -13.18
C ALA A 664 -7.10 10.34 -12.90
N THR A 665 -6.50 9.69 -13.90
CA THR A 665 -6.19 8.25 -13.89
C THR A 665 -5.08 7.87 -12.92
N SER A 666 -4.21 8.81 -12.55
CA SER A 666 -3.13 8.63 -11.57
C SER A 666 -2.78 9.93 -10.85
N SER A 667 -1.96 9.83 -9.79
CA SER A 667 -1.48 11.01 -9.08
C SER A 667 -0.70 11.97 -9.95
N ASP A 668 0.16 11.47 -10.85
CA ASP A 668 0.94 12.30 -11.77
C ASP A 668 0.06 12.88 -12.88
N ALA A 669 -0.91 12.08 -13.36
CA ALA A 669 -1.83 12.52 -14.40
C ALA A 669 -2.62 13.77 -14.00
N ARG A 670 -2.94 13.96 -12.71
CA ARG A 670 -3.62 15.20 -12.25
C ARG A 670 -2.81 16.47 -12.56
N TYR A 671 -1.48 16.39 -12.47
CA TYR A 671 -0.60 17.54 -12.71
C TYR A 671 -0.39 17.76 -14.19
N VAL A 672 -0.30 16.68 -14.98
CA VAL A 672 -0.28 16.75 -16.44
C VAL A 672 -1.57 17.36 -16.96
N ASP A 673 -2.73 16.85 -16.54
CA ASP A 673 -4.06 17.35 -16.90
C ASP A 673 -4.18 18.83 -16.55
N SER A 674 -3.78 19.21 -15.33
CA SER A 674 -3.85 20.60 -14.88
C SER A 674 -2.97 21.51 -15.73
N ARG A 675 -1.68 21.16 -15.92
CA ARG A 675 -0.74 21.96 -16.72
C ARG A 675 -1.21 22.08 -18.17
N ASN A 676 -1.76 21.03 -18.76
CA ASN A 676 -2.32 21.08 -20.12
C ASN A 676 -3.49 22.08 -20.22
N LEU A 677 -4.43 22.05 -19.27
CA LEU A 677 -5.55 22.99 -19.22
C LEU A 677 -5.10 24.43 -18.99
N TYR A 678 -4.15 24.68 -18.09
CA TYR A 678 -3.58 26.02 -17.87
C TYR A 678 -2.89 26.57 -19.12
N ARG A 679 -2.02 25.77 -19.76
CA ARG A 679 -1.32 26.19 -20.99
C ARG A 679 -2.32 26.48 -22.11
N TRP A 680 -3.31 25.61 -22.28
CA TRP A 680 -4.37 25.80 -23.27
C TRP A 680 -5.18 27.06 -23.02
N TRP A 681 -5.51 27.36 -21.76
CA TRP A 681 -6.22 28.59 -21.41
C TRP A 681 -5.36 29.84 -21.67
N TRP A 682 -4.13 29.87 -21.15
CA TRP A 682 -3.24 31.03 -21.23
C TRP A 682 -2.78 31.37 -22.65
N ARG A 683 -2.72 30.39 -23.57
CA ARG A 683 -2.35 30.64 -24.97
C ARG A 683 -3.47 31.22 -25.85
N GLY A 684 -4.66 31.45 -25.31
CA GLY A 684 -5.81 31.95 -26.08
C GLY A 684 -6.99 30.99 -26.24
N GLY A 685 -7.10 29.94 -25.41
CA GLY A 685 -8.29 29.05 -25.36
C GLY A 685 -9.61 29.74 -24.98
N LYS A 686 -9.62 31.08 -24.86
CA LYS A 686 -10.78 31.94 -24.65
C LYS A 686 -11.64 32.11 -25.91
N GLU A 687 -11.05 31.92 -27.10
CA GLU A 687 -11.66 32.25 -28.39
C GLU A 687 -12.15 31.02 -29.20
N GLN A 688 -11.89 29.80 -28.69
CA GLN A 688 -12.43 28.52 -29.17
C GLN A 688 -13.32 27.91 -28.09
#